data_AF-A0A4Q4W764-F1
#
_entry.id   AF-A0A4Q4W764-F1
#
_cell.length_a   1.000
_cell.length_b   1.000
_cell.length_c   1.000
_cell.angle_alpha   90.00
_cell.angle_beta   90.00
_cell.angle_gamma   90.00
#
_symmetry.space_group_name_H-M   'P 1'
#
loop_
_entity.id
_entity.type
_entity.pdbx_description
1 polymer ?
#
loop_
_entity_poly.entity_id
_entity_poly.type
_entity_poly.pdbx_seq_one_letter_code
_entity_poly.pdbx_strand_id
1 'polypeptide(L)'
;MDNVFNLPTEEKLKMSFLENPCRRGYEAAGMSHREGDALPDAKECFFVGQEDPVVELSGFYGPNVWPNLPEEDFRGPVWSYYEHTKELGKTIWTILLEGLGQPPHLVDKFAKRPIVPMKMIRYPPHSQARPGQFGIGAHTDFGGVTILFQQPGKDGLEVWHEGQEKWIEVPALEDVYVINCGDMIQRWSGGLYKSARHRVINKVDGERLSCATFWHGDVYATNPLKPDDPNKETVGQLLAKRFRNQYSFTKEFLAEVGLNETQTATSRVLEVFNPGVLRKGKQISGPKWQFPNGTVVERFVNGRVNSEKWQKYGPVYRVWSGPHPEIVITTPEDLKHFSSDANDHPKTPNVNLGWFVGELLGRAMGLLYGQDWRRLRRIFDPAFTHSAAVARIDTVDGAARKYVKGLPLLAENTAGSISEKHANSFSLPVLKTFTKFPYFQTASTIYGPMTEEEENDLWSVTEKRIALNRYWVGGGIYRFEAGARLFDRSAVKRLREFNEEWRNYNARMVQVRRGRGEKAPIITYWEEYEKGNMSMVELLHTLDELLMLNLDVITHVITWFITLVADHEHVKQELREEVSANKDNLLEYLVKTDTHLHRCFIESMRVRPFAIFTIGESSSVVKNFHGVLVKPNTQILVDVLAINVRNPFWGLNSEAFDPSRLKYIKLSDLRYNLHSFGIGSRKCMGQYVAGHIVKSLVVHLFDEYEVRVLEGRQGGNSYDVDKSSWTPKADSSLQLTKREGSVV
;
A
#
# COMPACT_ATOMS: atom_id res chain seq x y z
N MET A 1 -43.78 15.19 12.23
CA MET A 1 -43.09 13.92 12.49
C MET A 1 -41.64 14.10 12.10
N ASP A 2 -40.73 13.71 13.00
CA ASP A 2 -39.31 13.69 12.69
C ASP A 2 -39.04 12.55 11.70
N ASN A 3 -38.53 12.89 10.51
CA ASN A 3 -38.11 11.89 9.53
C ASN A 3 -36.62 11.56 9.71
N VAL A 4 -36.14 10.47 9.10
CA VAL A 4 -34.74 10.05 9.19
C VAL A 4 -33.74 11.14 8.78
N PHE A 5 -34.13 12.07 7.92
CA PHE A 5 -33.27 13.16 7.48
C PHE A 5 -33.13 14.30 8.50
N ASN A 6 -34.06 14.40 9.46
CA ASN A 6 -34.04 15.36 10.56
C ASN A 6 -33.17 14.90 11.74
N LEU A 7 -32.75 13.64 11.76
CA LEU A 7 -31.82 13.14 12.77
C LEU A 7 -30.49 13.90 12.74
N PRO A 8 -29.80 14.04 13.89
CA PRO A 8 -28.46 14.61 13.94
C PRO A 8 -27.53 13.92 12.95
N THR A 9 -26.64 14.69 12.31
CA THR A 9 -25.72 14.18 11.28
C THR A 9 -24.92 12.97 11.77
N GLU A 10 -24.47 12.98 13.03
CA GLU A 10 -23.73 11.86 13.62
C GLU A 10 -24.55 10.56 13.65
N GLU A 11 -25.83 10.63 14.04
CA GLU A 11 -26.73 9.47 14.05
C GLU A 11 -27.01 8.95 12.63
N LYS A 12 -27.18 9.85 11.66
CA LYS A 12 -27.33 9.47 10.25
C LYS A 12 -26.08 8.75 9.73
N LEU A 13 -24.89 9.23 10.10
CA LEU A 13 -23.61 8.64 9.67
C LEU A 13 -23.33 7.27 10.30
N LYS A 14 -23.82 6.98 11.51
CA LYS A 14 -23.77 5.62 12.10
C LYS A 14 -24.50 4.59 11.24
N MET A 15 -25.53 5.03 10.51
CA MET A 15 -26.29 4.20 9.58
C MET A 15 -25.77 4.28 8.15
N SER A 16 -24.52 4.71 7.94
CA SER A 16 -23.97 4.89 6.60
C SER A 16 -24.13 3.62 5.75
N PHE A 17 -24.70 3.79 4.56
CA PHE A 17 -24.79 2.73 3.56
C PHE A 17 -23.42 2.21 3.10
N LEU A 18 -22.33 2.90 3.48
CA LEU A 18 -20.97 2.45 3.20
C LEU A 18 -20.55 1.26 4.07
N GLU A 19 -21.10 1.15 5.28
CA GLU A 19 -20.77 0.12 6.27
C GLU A 19 -21.62 -1.14 6.11
N ASN A 20 -22.75 -1.06 5.39
CA ASN A 20 -23.60 -2.20 5.11
C ASN A 20 -23.18 -2.91 3.80
N PRO A 21 -22.87 -4.23 3.80
CA PRO A 21 -22.45 -4.98 2.61
C PRO A 21 -23.45 -4.95 1.44
N CYS A 22 -24.74 -4.72 1.73
CA CYS A 22 -25.83 -4.63 0.75
C CYS A 22 -26.29 -3.18 0.53
N ARG A 23 -25.51 -2.21 1.02
CA ARG A 23 -25.70 -0.77 0.84
C ARG A 23 -27.08 -0.26 1.29
N ARG A 24 -27.55 -0.81 2.41
CA ARG A 24 -28.72 -0.33 3.16
C ARG A 24 -28.31 0.78 4.12
N GLY A 25 -29.19 1.75 4.34
CA GLY A 25 -28.96 2.87 5.24
C GLY A 25 -28.73 4.21 4.53
N TYR A 26 -28.04 5.12 5.20
CA TYR A 26 -27.96 6.54 4.86
C TYR A 26 -26.82 6.89 3.87
N GLU A 27 -27.12 7.70 2.87
CA GLU A 27 -26.19 8.33 1.93
C GLU A 27 -26.23 9.85 2.13
N ALA A 28 -25.09 10.44 2.49
CA ALA A 28 -24.99 11.88 2.70
C ALA A 28 -24.93 12.69 1.40
N ALA A 29 -25.25 13.98 1.49
CA ALA A 29 -25.12 14.91 0.38
C ALA A 29 -23.70 14.95 -0.20
N GLY A 30 -23.59 14.96 -1.52
CA GLY A 30 -22.31 14.99 -2.24
C GLY A 30 -21.59 13.64 -2.38
N MET A 31 -22.16 12.53 -1.91
CA MET A 31 -21.58 11.18 -2.07
C MET A 31 -21.78 10.59 -3.48
N SER A 32 -22.80 11.05 -4.22
CA SER A 32 -23.06 10.66 -5.61
C SER A 32 -22.58 11.73 -6.58
N HIS A 33 -21.90 11.32 -7.67
CA HIS A 33 -21.54 12.23 -8.76
C HIS A 33 -21.55 11.50 -10.11
N ARG A 34 -22.24 12.07 -11.12
CA ARG A 34 -22.36 11.47 -12.46
C ARG A 34 -21.46 12.15 -13.48
N GLU A 35 -20.96 11.35 -14.41
CA GLU A 35 -20.06 11.81 -15.48
C GLU A 35 -20.72 12.91 -16.33
N GLY A 36 -20.05 14.05 -16.45
CA GLY A 36 -20.54 15.24 -17.18
C GLY A 36 -21.12 16.36 -16.31
N ASP A 37 -21.53 16.08 -15.07
CA ASP A 37 -22.08 17.13 -14.20
C ASP A 37 -20.97 18.01 -13.61
N ALA A 38 -21.25 19.31 -13.42
CA ALA A 38 -20.31 20.27 -12.86
C ALA A 38 -20.01 20.03 -11.37
N LEU A 39 -21.00 19.61 -10.58
CA LEU A 39 -20.88 19.39 -9.13
C LEU A 39 -21.54 18.07 -8.68
N PRO A 40 -21.14 17.47 -7.53
CA PRO A 40 -21.80 16.31 -6.94
C PRO A 40 -23.28 16.56 -6.62
N ASP A 41 -24.10 15.52 -6.64
CA ASP A 41 -25.54 15.61 -6.36
C ASP A 41 -25.78 16.22 -4.98
N ALA A 42 -26.69 17.20 -4.90
CA ALA A 42 -26.99 17.91 -3.66
C ALA A 42 -27.85 17.09 -2.67
N LYS A 43 -28.41 15.98 -3.11
CA LYS A 43 -29.34 15.15 -2.35
C LYS A 43 -28.66 14.31 -1.26
N GLU A 44 -29.38 14.04 -0.18
CA GLU A 44 -29.13 12.92 0.73
C GLU A 44 -30.23 11.86 0.58
N CYS A 45 -29.92 10.61 0.92
CA CYS A 45 -30.81 9.49 0.66
C CYS A 45 -30.80 8.46 1.79
N PHE A 46 -31.85 7.64 1.85
CA PHE A 46 -31.92 6.49 2.73
C PHE A 46 -32.38 5.27 1.95
N PHE A 47 -31.62 4.19 2.02
CA PHE A 47 -31.81 2.97 1.25
C PHE A 47 -32.39 1.86 2.12
N VAL A 48 -33.44 1.25 1.61
CA VAL A 48 -33.98 -0.02 2.10
C VAL A 48 -34.15 -0.98 0.92
N GLY A 49 -34.33 -2.25 1.18
CA GLY A 49 -34.70 -3.24 0.18
C GLY A 49 -35.33 -4.44 0.86
N GLN A 50 -35.35 -5.58 0.16
CA GLN A 50 -35.88 -6.80 0.74
C GLN A 50 -35.14 -7.13 2.04
N GLU A 51 -35.90 -7.49 3.07
CA GLU A 51 -35.37 -7.81 4.39
C GLU A 51 -34.94 -9.28 4.39
N ASP A 52 -33.63 -9.50 4.39
CA ASP A 52 -33.04 -10.83 4.55
C ASP A 52 -32.30 -10.88 5.90
N PRO A 53 -32.47 -11.95 6.70
CA PRO A 53 -31.93 -12.00 8.07
C PRO A 53 -30.40 -12.05 8.12
N VAL A 54 -29.77 -12.47 7.02
CA VAL A 54 -28.32 -12.59 6.88
C VAL A 54 -27.88 -12.10 5.51
N VAL A 55 -26.62 -11.70 5.40
CA VAL A 55 -26.00 -11.39 4.10
C VAL A 55 -25.73 -12.70 3.37
N GLU A 56 -26.65 -13.09 2.49
CA GLU A 56 -26.50 -14.25 1.61
C GLU A 56 -25.68 -13.89 0.38
N LEU A 57 -25.93 -12.70 -0.18
CA LEU A 57 -25.22 -12.19 -1.35
C LEU A 57 -24.93 -10.70 -1.23
N SER A 58 -23.68 -10.38 -0.93
CA SER A 58 -23.17 -9.00 -0.79
C SER A 58 -23.55 -8.15 -2.00
N GLY A 59 -24.09 -6.96 -1.76
CA GLY A 59 -24.60 -6.04 -2.76
C GLY A 59 -26.08 -6.21 -3.12
N PHE A 60 -26.72 -7.34 -2.79
CA PHE A 60 -28.11 -7.63 -3.19
C PHE A 60 -29.02 -8.04 -2.02
N TYR A 61 -28.66 -9.10 -1.29
CA TYR A 61 -29.49 -9.73 -0.25
C TYR A 61 -28.84 -9.59 1.13
N GLY A 62 -29.52 -8.91 2.05
CA GLY A 62 -29.04 -8.68 3.40
C GLY A 62 -29.96 -7.78 4.23
N PRO A 63 -29.67 -7.65 5.53
CA PRO A 63 -30.56 -6.93 6.45
C PRO A 63 -30.56 -5.42 6.16
N ASN A 64 -31.73 -4.80 6.34
CA ASN A 64 -31.85 -3.35 6.34
C ASN A 64 -31.22 -2.74 7.60
N VAL A 65 -30.86 -1.47 7.51
CA VAL A 65 -30.43 -0.67 8.66
C VAL A 65 -31.59 0.25 9.01
N TRP A 66 -32.21 0.03 10.16
CA TRP A 66 -33.35 0.83 10.63
C TRP A 66 -32.88 1.90 11.63
N PRO A 67 -33.36 3.15 11.52
CA PRO A 67 -33.05 4.19 12.50
C PRO A 67 -33.69 3.90 13.84
N ASN A 68 -33.11 4.43 14.91
CA ASN A 68 -33.68 4.40 16.25
C ASN A 68 -34.81 5.45 16.37
N LEU A 69 -35.87 5.25 15.59
CA LEU A 69 -37.12 6.02 15.61
C LEU A 69 -38.27 5.08 16.01
N PRO A 70 -39.38 5.60 16.56
CA PRO A 70 -40.57 4.80 16.83
C PRO A 70 -41.02 4.03 15.57
N GLU A 71 -41.48 2.79 15.76
CA GLU A 71 -41.78 1.89 14.65
C GLU A 71 -42.94 2.43 13.79
N GLU A 72 -43.95 2.98 14.44
CA GLU A 72 -45.12 3.64 13.84
C GLU A 72 -44.78 4.90 13.03
N ASP A 73 -43.66 5.57 13.35
CA ASP A 73 -43.28 6.84 12.72
C ASP A 73 -42.40 6.64 11.48
N PHE A 74 -41.69 5.51 11.37
CA PHE A 74 -40.77 5.29 10.27
C PHE A 74 -40.81 3.86 9.72
N ARG A 75 -40.38 2.86 10.49
CA ARG A 75 -40.19 1.49 9.96
C ARG A 75 -41.49 0.90 9.41
N GLY A 76 -42.59 0.98 10.16
CA GLY A 76 -43.89 0.44 9.77
C GLY A 76 -44.41 1.06 8.46
N PRO A 77 -44.56 2.39 8.36
CA PRO A 77 -45.00 3.05 7.13
C PRO A 77 -44.06 2.82 5.94
N VAL A 78 -42.74 2.89 6.13
CA VAL A 78 -41.75 2.68 5.05
C VAL A 78 -41.80 1.24 4.54
N TRP A 79 -41.92 0.26 5.44
CA TRP A 79 -42.01 -1.15 5.07
C TRP A 79 -43.34 -1.47 4.37
N SER A 80 -44.46 -0.93 4.87
CA SER A 80 -45.76 -1.05 4.20
C SER A 80 -45.69 -0.47 2.79
N TYR A 81 -45.14 0.73 2.62
CA TYR A 81 -44.97 1.35 1.32
C TYR A 81 -44.06 0.53 0.39
N TYR A 82 -42.95 -0.01 0.91
CA TYR A 82 -42.04 -0.89 0.18
C TYR A 82 -42.75 -2.12 -0.40
N GLU A 83 -43.54 -2.84 0.40
CA GLU A 83 -44.25 -4.03 -0.07
C GLU A 83 -45.31 -3.68 -1.13
N HIS A 84 -46.04 -2.58 -0.96
CA HIS A 84 -47.00 -2.13 -1.99
C HIS A 84 -46.32 -1.73 -3.30
N THR A 85 -45.19 -1.01 -3.26
CA THR A 85 -44.48 -0.63 -4.49
C THR A 85 -43.76 -1.82 -5.13
N LYS A 86 -43.34 -2.81 -4.36
CA LYS A 86 -42.79 -4.08 -4.87
C LYS A 86 -43.84 -4.87 -5.66
N GLU A 87 -45.07 -4.99 -5.15
CA GLU A 87 -46.18 -5.65 -5.86
C GLU A 87 -46.65 -4.84 -7.07
N LEU A 88 -46.67 -3.51 -6.96
CA LEU A 88 -46.93 -2.63 -8.10
C LEU A 88 -45.88 -2.82 -9.20
N GLY A 89 -44.61 -2.99 -8.85
CA GLY A 89 -43.54 -3.24 -9.81
C GLY A 89 -43.74 -4.53 -10.59
N LYS A 90 -44.21 -5.59 -9.91
CA LYS A 90 -44.60 -6.84 -10.57
C LYS A 90 -45.76 -6.61 -11.54
N THR A 91 -46.78 -5.87 -11.12
CA THR A 91 -47.95 -5.53 -11.96
C THR A 91 -47.55 -4.75 -13.20
N ILE A 92 -46.66 -3.75 -13.06
CA ILE A 92 -46.17 -2.96 -14.19
C ILE A 92 -45.40 -3.85 -15.18
N TRP A 93 -44.57 -4.77 -14.68
CA TRP A 93 -43.89 -5.73 -15.55
C TRP A 93 -44.87 -6.63 -16.31
N THR A 94 -45.95 -7.07 -15.66
CA THR A 94 -47.01 -7.81 -16.34
C THR A 94 -47.62 -7.00 -17.50
N ILE A 95 -47.96 -5.73 -17.25
CA ILE A 95 -48.51 -4.82 -18.27
C ILE A 95 -47.52 -4.61 -19.43
N LEU A 96 -46.23 -4.41 -19.12
CA LEU A 96 -45.19 -4.22 -20.14
C LEU A 96 -44.98 -5.49 -20.98
N LEU A 97 -45.09 -6.68 -20.39
CA LEU A 97 -45.02 -7.93 -21.13
C LEU A 97 -46.24 -8.12 -22.05
N GLU A 98 -47.45 -7.84 -21.56
CA GLU A 98 -48.66 -7.86 -22.37
C GLU A 98 -48.57 -6.88 -23.55
N GLY A 99 -48.03 -5.68 -23.32
CA GLY A 99 -47.77 -4.68 -24.37
C GLY A 99 -46.79 -5.15 -25.44
N LEU A 100 -45.91 -6.11 -25.13
CA LEU A 100 -45.01 -6.78 -26.07
C LEU A 100 -45.62 -8.05 -26.70
N GLY A 101 -46.91 -8.32 -26.45
CA GLY A 101 -47.62 -9.53 -26.91
C GLY A 101 -47.17 -10.80 -26.21
N GLN A 102 -46.58 -10.70 -25.01
CA GLN A 102 -46.05 -11.81 -24.25
C GLN A 102 -47.03 -12.25 -23.16
N PRO A 103 -46.99 -13.52 -22.74
CA PRO A 103 -47.89 -13.99 -21.69
C PRO A 103 -47.65 -13.28 -20.33
N PRO A 104 -48.71 -12.86 -19.62
CA PRO A 104 -48.60 -12.16 -18.32
C PRO A 104 -47.76 -12.88 -17.27
N HIS A 105 -47.91 -14.21 -17.22
CA HIS A 105 -47.22 -15.10 -16.27
C HIS A 105 -45.71 -15.23 -16.53
N LEU A 106 -45.19 -14.63 -17.61
CA LEU A 106 -43.75 -14.66 -17.89
C LEU A 106 -42.96 -13.91 -16.82
N VAL A 107 -43.57 -12.94 -16.11
CA VAL A 107 -42.99 -12.27 -14.95
C VAL A 107 -42.55 -13.25 -13.86
N ASP A 108 -43.30 -14.32 -13.64
CA ASP A 108 -43.01 -15.32 -12.59
C ASP A 108 -41.76 -16.16 -12.91
N LYS A 109 -41.27 -16.14 -14.15
CA LYS A 109 -40.04 -16.84 -14.53
C LYS A 109 -38.77 -16.13 -14.07
N PHE A 110 -38.83 -14.81 -13.92
CA PHE A 110 -37.65 -13.99 -13.58
C PHE A 110 -37.81 -13.17 -12.31
N ALA A 111 -38.87 -13.39 -11.53
CA ALA A 111 -39.19 -12.61 -10.34
C ALA A 111 -39.59 -13.49 -9.13
N LYS A 112 -38.92 -14.62 -8.93
CA LYS A 112 -39.13 -15.49 -7.76
C LYS A 112 -38.58 -14.86 -6.48
N ARG A 113 -37.44 -14.17 -6.58
CA ARG A 113 -36.79 -13.39 -5.53
C ARG A 113 -36.15 -12.15 -6.18
N PRO A 114 -36.97 -11.17 -6.59
CA PRO A 114 -36.49 -10.06 -7.39
C PRO A 114 -35.64 -9.11 -6.55
N ILE A 115 -34.63 -8.51 -7.18
CA ILE A 115 -33.86 -7.43 -6.57
C ILE A 115 -34.69 -6.15 -6.64
N VAL A 116 -35.13 -5.67 -5.47
CA VAL A 116 -35.97 -4.47 -5.36
C VAL A 116 -35.43 -3.51 -4.30
N PRO A 117 -34.44 -2.65 -4.61
CA PRO A 117 -34.04 -1.57 -3.70
C PRO A 117 -35.02 -0.40 -3.78
N MET A 118 -35.24 0.25 -2.65
CA MET A 118 -36.02 1.48 -2.54
C MET A 118 -35.18 2.58 -1.90
N LYS A 119 -35.30 3.78 -2.47
CA LYS A 119 -34.51 4.95 -2.12
C LYS A 119 -35.42 6.12 -1.80
N MET A 120 -35.43 6.52 -0.54
CA MET A 120 -36.02 7.80 -0.10
C MET A 120 -34.98 8.89 -0.30
N ILE A 121 -35.38 10.05 -0.81
CA ILE A 121 -34.47 11.10 -1.26
C ILE A 121 -34.93 12.44 -0.74
N ARG A 122 -34.01 13.20 -0.14
CA ARG A 122 -34.19 14.60 0.21
C ARG A 122 -33.29 15.50 -0.62
N TYR A 123 -33.90 16.44 -1.32
CA TYR A 123 -33.22 17.49 -2.06
C TYR A 123 -33.23 18.78 -1.24
N PRO A 124 -32.08 19.46 -1.09
CA PRO A 124 -32.02 20.74 -0.40
C PRO A 124 -32.72 21.84 -1.23
N PRO A 125 -33.07 22.98 -0.61
CA PRO A 125 -33.59 24.16 -1.31
C PRO A 125 -32.71 24.60 -2.47
N HIS A 126 -33.32 25.14 -3.53
CA HIS A 126 -32.59 25.63 -4.70
C HIS A 126 -31.49 26.64 -4.32
N SER A 127 -31.78 27.52 -3.36
CA SER A 127 -30.83 28.51 -2.82
C SER A 127 -29.59 27.92 -2.15
N GLN A 128 -29.64 26.65 -1.72
CA GLN A 128 -28.52 25.93 -1.14
C GLN A 128 -27.74 25.11 -2.18
N ALA A 129 -28.30 24.93 -3.39
CA ALA A 129 -27.61 24.30 -4.49
C ALA A 129 -26.65 25.30 -5.15
N ARG A 130 -25.41 24.87 -5.41
CA ARG A 130 -24.43 25.70 -6.11
C ARG A 130 -24.76 25.77 -7.62
N PRO A 131 -24.36 26.82 -8.34
CA PRO A 131 -24.54 26.88 -9.79
C PRO A 131 -23.98 25.63 -10.49
N GLY A 132 -24.81 24.96 -11.29
CA GLY A 132 -24.46 23.70 -11.97
C GLY A 132 -24.52 22.44 -11.09
N GLN A 133 -25.04 22.53 -9.87
CA GLN A 133 -25.31 21.39 -8.99
C GLN A 133 -26.73 20.88 -9.19
N PHE A 134 -26.86 19.61 -9.55
CA PHE A 134 -28.16 18.97 -9.72
C PHE A 134 -28.63 18.32 -8.41
N GLY A 135 -29.94 18.14 -8.28
CA GLY A 135 -30.49 17.20 -7.30
C GLY A 135 -30.07 15.78 -7.65
N ILE A 136 -30.27 15.40 -8.91
CA ILE A 136 -29.63 14.24 -9.56
C ILE A 136 -29.27 14.65 -10.99
N GLY A 137 -28.02 14.47 -11.39
CA GLY A 137 -27.59 14.73 -12.76
C GLY A 137 -28.28 13.90 -13.84
N ALA A 138 -28.02 14.23 -15.11
CA ALA A 138 -28.64 13.56 -16.25
C ALA A 138 -28.21 12.09 -16.37
N HIS A 139 -29.16 11.16 -16.39
CA HIS A 139 -28.90 9.71 -16.46
C HIS A 139 -30.07 8.91 -17.02
N THR A 140 -29.84 7.63 -17.28
CA THR A 140 -30.87 6.60 -17.44
C THR A 140 -30.88 5.67 -16.22
N ASP A 141 -32.02 5.03 -15.96
CA ASP A 141 -32.12 3.99 -14.94
C ASP A 141 -31.57 2.68 -15.48
N PHE A 142 -30.77 1.95 -14.71
CA PHE A 142 -30.14 0.71 -15.19
C PHE A 142 -31.07 -0.51 -15.14
N GLY A 143 -32.04 -0.45 -14.23
CA GLY A 143 -32.90 -1.56 -13.85
C GLY A 143 -33.95 -1.92 -14.88
N GLY A 144 -34.93 -2.70 -14.42
CA GLY A 144 -36.16 -2.97 -15.15
C GLY A 144 -37.07 -1.77 -15.23
N VAL A 145 -37.71 -1.47 -14.10
CA VAL A 145 -38.69 -0.40 -13.98
C VAL A 145 -38.42 0.37 -12.69
N THR A 146 -38.58 1.69 -12.73
CA THR A 146 -38.57 2.53 -11.53
C THR A 146 -39.96 3.08 -11.29
N ILE A 147 -40.47 2.90 -10.07
CA ILE A 147 -41.68 3.56 -9.58
C ILE A 147 -41.24 4.75 -8.75
N LEU A 148 -41.53 5.95 -9.23
CA LEU A 148 -41.13 7.19 -8.59
C LEU A 148 -42.36 7.93 -8.05
N PHE A 149 -42.38 8.10 -6.73
CA PHE A 149 -43.24 9.04 -6.05
C PHE A 149 -42.56 10.41 -5.97
N GLN A 150 -43.24 11.45 -6.44
CA GLN A 150 -42.83 12.84 -6.29
C GLN A 150 -43.72 13.51 -5.25
N GLN A 151 -43.14 14.34 -4.36
CA GLN A 151 -43.95 15.14 -3.44
C GLN A 151 -44.88 16.08 -4.24
N PRO A 152 -46.22 15.98 -4.07
CA PRO A 152 -47.16 16.79 -4.83
C PRO A 152 -46.90 18.30 -4.69
N GLY A 153 -47.01 19.03 -5.80
CA GLY A 153 -46.76 20.47 -5.87
C GLY A 153 -45.28 20.88 -5.80
N LYS A 154 -44.33 19.93 -5.77
CA LYS A 154 -42.89 20.21 -5.80
C LYS A 154 -42.22 19.59 -7.03
N ASP A 155 -42.31 20.30 -8.13
CA ASP A 155 -41.73 19.90 -9.41
C ASP A 155 -40.19 19.86 -9.36
N GLY A 156 -39.62 19.02 -10.22
CA GLY A 156 -38.16 19.00 -10.37
C GLY A 156 -37.60 17.90 -11.26
N LEU A 157 -38.40 16.90 -11.63
CA LEU A 157 -37.99 15.90 -12.61
C LEU A 157 -38.11 16.47 -14.03
N GLU A 158 -37.06 16.26 -14.82
CA GLU A 158 -37.05 16.59 -16.24
C GLU A 158 -36.59 15.37 -17.05
N VAL A 159 -37.25 15.13 -18.18
CA VAL A 159 -36.94 14.03 -19.11
C VAL A 159 -36.47 14.62 -20.44
N TRP A 160 -35.41 14.05 -21.01
CA TRP A 160 -34.87 14.44 -22.30
C TRP A 160 -35.74 13.85 -23.42
N HIS A 161 -36.31 14.72 -24.25
CA HIS A 161 -37.07 14.32 -25.42
C HIS A 161 -36.21 14.41 -26.67
N GLU A 162 -35.75 13.26 -27.18
CA GLU A 162 -34.82 13.20 -28.32
C GLU A 162 -35.33 13.93 -29.56
N GLY A 163 -36.60 13.72 -29.95
CA GLY A 163 -37.16 14.33 -31.16
C GLY A 163 -37.38 15.86 -31.08
N GLN A 164 -37.25 16.46 -29.89
CA GLN A 164 -37.39 17.91 -29.69
C GLN A 164 -36.09 18.54 -29.15
N GLU A 165 -35.06 17.70 -28.94
CA GLU A 165 -33.77 18.08 -28.35
C GLU A 165 -33.88 19.00 -27.12
N LYS A 166 -34.86 18.73 -26.25
CA LYS A 166 -35.09 19.53 -25.04
C LYS A 166 -35.46 18.69 -23.83
N TRP A 167 -35.26 19.29 -22.67
CA TRP A 167 -35.77 18.80 -21.39
C TRP A 167 -37.24 19.17 -21.25
N ILE A 168 -38.07 18.19 -20.89
CA ILE A 168 -39.50 18.34 -20.61
C ILE A 168 -39.70 18.07 -19.13
N GLU A 169 -40.39 18.99 -18.45
CA GLU A 169 -40.75 18.83 -17.04
C GLU A 169 -41.82 17.78 -16.85
N VAL A 170 -41.70 16.99 -15.79
CA VAL A 170 -42.71 16.02 -15.36
C VAL A 170 -43.35 16.53 -14.07
N PRO A 171 -44.61 16.98 -14.11
CA PRO A 171 -45.25 17.60 -12.94
C PRO A 171 -45.39 16.62 -11.79
N ALA A 172 -45.21 17.10 -10.56
CA ALA A 172 -45.42 16.37 -9.34
C ALA A 172 -46.89 16.50 -8.90
N LEU A 173 -47.74 15.59 -9.38
CA LEU A 173 -49.18 15.60 -9.14
C LEU A 173 -49.56 14.71 -7.94
N GLU A 174 -50.65 15.06 -7.28
CA GLU A 174 -51.29 14.21 -6.28
C GLU A 174 -51.83 12.93 -6.93
N ASP A 175 -51.77 11.81 -6.21
CA ASP A 175 -52.23 10.49 -6.67
C ASP A 175 -51.60 9.97 -7.99
N VAL A 176 -50.41 10.44 -8.35
CA VAL A 176 -49.70 10.02 -9.57
C VAL A 176 -48.29 9.49 -9.27
N TYR A 177 -47.99 8.30 -9.80
CA TYR A 177 -46.62 7.77 -9.89
C TYR A 177 -46.02 8.00 -11.26
N VAL A 178 -44.73 8.32 -11.30
CA VAL A 178 -43.95 8.34 -12.55
C VAL A 178 -43.27 6.99 -12.72
N ILE A 179 -43.46 6.37 -13.89
CA ILE A 179 -42.88 5.08 -14.22
C ILE A 179 -41.76 5.28 -15.24
N ASN A 180 -40.51 4.98 -14.88
CA ASN A 180 -39.40 4.95 -15.82
C ASN A 180 -39.10 3.51 -16.25
N CYS A 181 -38.95 3.31 -17.55
CA CYS A 181 -38.30 2.10 -18.08
C CYS A 181 -36.78 2.28 -18.00
N GLY A 182 -36.07 1.26 -17.54
CA GLY A 182 -34.61 1.28 -17.49
C GLY A 182 -33.93 0.55 -18.66
N ASP A 183 -32.61 0.55 -18.62
CA ASP A 183 -31.74 -0.02 -19.65
C ASP A 183 -31.97 -1.54 -19.81
N MET A 184 -32.35 -2.23 -18.74
CA MET A 184 -32.62 -3.68 -18.77
C MET A 184 -33.82 -3.99 -19.66
N ILE A 185 -34.98 -3.35 -19.43
CA ILE A 185 -36.17 -3.61 -20.24
C ILE A 185 -35.99 -3.11 -21.67
N GLN A 186 -35.32 -1.96 -21.87
CA GLN A 186 -34.97 -1.49 -23.22
C GLN A 186 -34.17 -2.55 -23.98
N ARG A 187 -33.19 -3.17 -23.32
CA ARG A 187 -32.39 -4.23 -23.93
C ARG A 187 -33.21 -5.50 -24.17
N TRP A 188 -34.03 -5.91 -23.21
CA TRP A 188 -34.80 -7.14 -23.31
C TRP A 188 -35.86 -7.08 -24.41
N SER A 189 -36.51 -5.93 -24.56
CA SER A 189 -37.53 -5.69 -25.58
C SER A 189 -36.96 -5.31 -26.96
N GLY A 190 -35.65 -5.41 -27.16
CA GLY A 190 -35.01 -5.00 -28.43
C GLY A 190 -35.16 -3.51 -28.76
N GLY A 191 -35.33 -2.65 -27.75
CA GLY A 191 -35.43 -1.20 -27.90
C GLY A 191 -36.86 -0.66 -28.12
N LEU A 192 -37.88 -1.52 -28.05
CA LEU A 192 -39.29 -1.12 -28.11
C LEU A 192 -39.71 -0.22 -26.93
N TYR A 193 -39.35 -0.60 -25.70
CA TYR A 193 -39.37 0.32 -24.57
C TYR A 193 -38.07 1.11 -24.51
N LYS A 194 -38.17 2.41 -24.29
CA LYS A 194 -37.01 3.32 -24.25
C LYS A 194 -36.65 3.68 -22.82
N SER A 195 -35.36 3.59 -22.53
CA SER A 195 -34.77 4.06 -21.29
C SER A 195 -34.62 5.58 -21.36
N ALA A 196 -35.52 6.29 -20.69
CA ALA A 196 -35.61 7.74 -20.82
C ALA A 196 -34.49 8.42 -20.02
N ARG A 197 -33.66 9.21 -20.71
CA ARG A 197 -32.65 10.04 -20.04
C ARG A 197 -33.36 11.15 -19.26
N HIS A 198 -33.12 11.25 -17.96
CA HIS A 198 -33.79 12.18 -17.06
C HIS A 198 -32.81 12.83 -16.07
N ARG A 199 -33.19 13.97 -15.49
CA ARG A 199 -32.43 14.68 -14.45
C ARG A 199 -33.37 15.28 -13.41
N VAL A 200 -32.86 15.62 -12.23
CA VAL A 200 -33.63 16.26 -11.17
C VAL A 200 -32.99 17.58 -10.77
N ILE A 201 -33.75 18.66 -10.89
CA ILE A 201 -33.40 20.00 -10.44
C ILE A 201 -34.50 20.42 -9.46
N ASN A 202 -34.16 20.65 -8.19
CA ASN A 202 -35.14 21.22 -7.28
C ASN A 202 -35.36 22.70 -7.64
N LYS A 203 -36.56 23.03 -8.12
CA LYS A 203 -36.93 24.39 -8.54
C LYS A 203 -37.74 25.15 -7.49
N VAL A 204 -38.13 24.50 -6.40
CA VAL A 204 -38.94 25.13 -5.36
C VAL A 204 -38.10 25.78 -4.26
N ASP A 205 -38.66 26.82 -3.65
CA ASP A 205 -38.12 27.48 -2.46
C ASP A 205 -38.38 26.62 -1.22
N GLY A 206 -37.58 25.56 -1.06
CA GLY A 206 -37.65 24.65 0.08
C GLY A 206 -37.10 23.27 -0.25
N GLU A 207 -37.05 22.41 0.76
CA GLU A 207 -36.69 21.00 0.55
C GLU A 207 -37.74 20.30 -0.32
N ARG A 208 -37.30 19.32 -1.11
CA ARG A 208 -38.18 18.43 -1.89
C ARG A 208 -37.90 17.00 -1.50
N LEU A 209 -38.96 16.21 -1.34
CA LEU A 209 -38.85 14.77 -1.08
C LEU A 209 -39.31 13.96 -2.30
N SER A 210 -38.72 12.78 -2.47
CA SER A 210 -39.22 11.76 -3.39
C SER A 210 -38.85 10.37 -2.91
N CYS A 211 -39.56 9.35 -3.39
CA CYS A 211 -39.23 7.96 -3.11
C CYS A 211 -39.22 7.14 -4.40
N ALA A 212 -38.11 6.49 -4.70
CA ALA A 212 -37.93 5.68 -5.90
C ALA A 212 -37.79 4.20 -5.52
N THR A 213 -38.65 3.34 -6.05
CA THR A 213 -38.53 1.88 -5.94
C THR A 213 -38.06 1.34 -7.27
N PHE A 214 -36.92 0.65 -7.28
CA PHE A 214 -36.33 0.09 -8.49
C PHE A 214 -36.63 -1.40 -8.54
N TRP A 215 -37.37 -1.84 -9.54
CA TRP A 215 -37.79 -3.22 -9.69
C TRP A 215 -37.02 -3.87 -10.84
N HIS A 216 -36.27 -4.92 -10.54
CA HIS A 216 -35.40 -5.59 -11.51
C HIS A 216 -35.92 -6.97 -11.87
N GLY A 217 -35.32 -8.01 -11.30
CA GLY A 217 -35.60 -9.42 -11.49
C GLY A 217 -34.63 -10.20 -10.60
N ASP A 218 -34.69 -11.51 -10.64
CA ASP A 218 -33.84 -12.38 -9.83
C ASP A 218 -32.39 -12.28 -10.31
N VAL A 219 -31.43 -12.32 -9.39
CA VAL A 219 -29.98 -12.26 -9.67
C VAL A 219 -29.54 -13.17 -10.83
N TYR A 220 -30.12 -14.36 -10.94
CA TYR A 220 -29.74 -15.36 -11.95
C TYR A 220 -30.68 -15.43 -13.15
N ALA A 221 -31.75 -14.62 -13.18
CA ALA A 221 -32.68 -14.62 -14.29
C ALA A 221 -32.02 -14.04 -15.55
N THR A 222 -32.35 -14.59 -16.71
CA THR A 222 -31.93 -14.11 -18.04
C THR A 222 -33.12 -13.51 -18.78
N ASN A 223 -32.87 -12.86 -19.92
CA ASN A 223 -33.92 -12.25 -20.74
C ASN A 223 -34.99 -13.29 -21.15
N PRO A 224 -36.23 -13.22 -20.61
CA PRO A 224 -37.27 -14.20 -20.91
C PRO A 224 -37.84 -14.02 -22.32
N LEU A 225 -37.62 -12.86 -22.94
CA LEU A 225 -38.07 -12.54 -24.31
C LEU A 225 -37.17 -13.14 -25.38
N LYS A 226 -35.98 -13.61 -24.98
CA LYS A 226 -34.99 -14.19 -25.90
C LYS A 226 -34.32 -15.40 -25.24
N PRO A 227 -35.05 -16.51 -25.07
CA PRO A 227 -34.54 -17.71 -24.38
C PRO A 227 -33.33 -18.34 -25.07
N ASP A 228 -33.19 -18.14 -26.39
CA ASP A 228 -32.10 -18.67 -27.20
C ASP A 228 -30.88 -17.73 -27.28
N ASP A 229 -30.81 -16.65 -26.48
CA ASP A 229 -29.64 -15.78 -26.49
C ASP A 229 -28.38 -16.56 -26.06
N PRO A 230 -27.36 -16.69 -26.93
CA PRO A 230 -26.17 -17.48 -26.62
C PRO A 230 -25.35 -16.89 -25.48
N ASN A 231 -25.50 -15.60 -25.18
CA ASN A 231 -24.78 -14.94 -24.08
C ASN A 231 -25.40 -15.22 -22.71
N LYS A 232 -26.69 -15.61 -22.66
CA LYS A 232 -27.47 -15.87 -21.44
C LYS A 232 -27.17 -14.90 -20.28
N GLU A 233 -27.08 -13.61 -20.59
CA GLU A 233 -26.67 -12.62 -19.59
C GLU A 233 -27.71 -12.48 -18.49
N THR A 234 -27.31 -12.60 -17.22
CA THR A 234 -28.20 -12.53 -16.06
C THR A 234 -28.43 -11.09 -15.57
N VAL A 235 -29.53 -10.87 -14.85
CA VAL A 235 -29.80 -9.59 -14.16
C VAL A 235 -28.62 -9.23 -13.24
N GLY A 236 -28.09 -10.19 -12.48
CA GLY A 236 -26.93 -10.01 -11.61
C GLY A 236 -25.69 -9.56 -12.38
N GLN A 237 -25.41 -10.11 -13.56
CA GLN A 237 -24.30 -9.66 -14.42
C GLN A 237 -24.51 -8.22 -14.91
N LEU A 238 -25.72 -7.87 -15.36
CA LEU A 238 -26.06 -6.52 -15.82
C LEU A 238 -25.84 -5.48 -14.72
N LEU A 239 -26.35 -5.76 -13.52
CA LEU A 239 -26.18 -4.90 -12.35
C LEU A 239 -24.72 -4.87 -11.90
N ALA A 240 -24.04 -6.02 -11.80
CA ALA A 240 -22.64 -6.09 -11.38
C ALA A 240 -21.69 -5.36 -12.35
N LYS A 241 -21.86 -5.49 -13.67
CA LYS A 241 -21.05 -4.74 -14.66
C LYS A 241 -21.13 -3.24 -14.45
N ARG A 242 -22.30 -2.73 -14.06
CA ARG A 242 -22.50 -1.30 -13.80
C ARG A 242 -22.00 -0.86 -12.43
N PHE A 243 -22.23 -1.68 -11.41
CA PHE A 243 -21.93 -1.33 -10.02
C PHE A 243 -20.60 -1.88 -9.51
N ARG A 244 -19.76 -2.52 -10.34
CA ARG A 244 -18.42 -3.03 -9.93
C ARG A 244 -17.53 -1.94 -9.30
N ASN A 245 -17.77 -0.67 -9.62
CA ASN A 245 -17.07 0.48 -9.06
C ASN A 245 -17.76 1.09 -7.81
N GLN A 246 -18.95 0.58 -7.43
CA GLN A 246 -19.80 1.10 -6.36
C GLN A 246 -20.11 0.06 -5.27
N TYR A 247 -20.10 -1.24 -5.60
CA TYR A 247 -20.36 -2.37 -4.68
C TYR A 247 -19.18 -3.34 -4.64
N SER A 248 -18.99 -3.96 -3.46
CA SER A 248 -18.05 -5.06 -3.27
C SER A 248 -18.79 -6.37 -3.50
N PHE A 249 -18.47 -7.04 -4.60
CA PHE A 249 -18.96 -8.38 -4.91
C PHE A 249 -17.93 -9.44 -4.49
N THR A 250 -18.37 -10.59 -3.98
CA THR A 250 -17.48 -11.70 -3.64
C THR A 250 -16.84 -12.28 -4.92
N LYS A 251 -15.62 -12.83 -4.81
CA LYS A 251 -14.94 -13.45 -5.97
C LYS A 251 -15.71 -14.67 -6.46
N GLU A 252 -16.29 -15.41 -5.52
CA GLU A 252 -17.15 -16.57 -5.73
C GLU A 252 -18.36 -16.18 -6.57
N PHE A 253 -19.03 -15.07 -6.23
CA PHE A 253 -20.16 -14.55 -7.02
C PHE A 253 -19.72 -14.10 -8.41
N LEU A 254 -18.64 -13.31 -8.53
CA LEU A 254 -18.17 -12.84 -9.85
C LEU A 254 -17.78 -14.01 -10.78
N ALA A 255 -17.24 -15.09 -10.22
CA ALA A 255 -16.95 -16.33 -10.95
C ALA A 255 -18.24 -17.09 -11.30
N GLU A 256 -19.19 -17.20 -10.37
CA GLU A 256 -20.49 -17.87 -10.54
C GLU A 256 -21.35 -17.17 -11.60
N VAL A 257 -21.27 -15.84 -11.68
CA VAL A 257 -21.91 -15.04 -12.74
C VAL A 257 -20.99 -14.79 -13.92
N GLY A 258 -19.97 -15.63 -14.18
CA GLY A 258 -19.21 -15.63 -15.43
C GLY A 258 -18.44 -14.34 -15.78
N LEU A 259 -18.16 -13.48 -14.80
CA LEU A 259 -17.44 -12.22 -14.95
C LEU A 259 -15.96 -12.36 -14.54
N ASN A 260 -15.22 -13.23 -15.25
CA ASN A 260 -13.77 -13.33 -15.08
C ASN A 260 -13.05 -12.06 -15.56
N GLU A 261 -12.00 -11.63 -14.85
CA GLU A 261 -11.28 -10.37 -15.13
C GLU A 261 -10.52 -10.41 -16.47
N THR A 262 -11.19 -9.99 -17.55
CA THR A 262 -10.53 -9.57 -18.80
C THR A 262 -10.78 -8.08 -19.02
N GLN A 263 -9.80 -7.26 -18.62
CA GLN A 263 -9.80 -5.81 -18.84
C GLN A 263 -9.39 -5.47 -20.29
N THR A 264 -10.26 -4.81 -21.04
CA THR A 264 -9.97 -4.31 -22.40
C THR A 264 -9.07 -3.07 -22.40
N ALA A 265 -8.13 -3.03 -23.34
CA ALA A 265 -6.94 -2.16 -23.38
C ALA A 265 -7.18 -0.65 -23.58
N THR A 266 -8.40 -0.20 -23.88
CA THR A 266 -8.69 1.19 -24.27
C THR A 266 -8.92 2.13 -23.08
N SER A 267 -9.37 1.65 -21.91
CA SER A 267 -9.48 2.50 -20.70
C SER A 267 -8.11 2.78 -20.04
N ARG A 268 -7.11 1.93 -20.31
CA ARG A 268 -5.75 2.07 -19.76
C ARG A 268 -5.07 3.37 -20.18
N VAL A 269 -5.29 3.85 -21.40
CA VAL A 269 -4.48 4.95 -21.93
C VAL A 269 -4.79 6.28 -21.24
N LEU A 270 -6.04 6.55 -20.85
CA LEU A 270 -6.40 7.82 -20.19
C LEU A 270 -6.28 7.78 -18.65
N GLU A 271 -6.48 6.61 -18.02
CA GLU A 271 -6.34 6.46 -16.56
C GLU A 271 -4.88 6.37 -16.10
N VAL A 272 -3.97 5.90 -16.96
CA VAL A 272 -2.51 5.86 -16.72
C VAL A 272 -1.93 7.26 -16.46
N PHE A 273 -2.58 8.34 -16.88
CA PHE A 273 -2.04 9.69 -16.70
C PHE A 273 -2.42 10.38 -15.38
N ASN A 274 -3.27 9.80 -14.50
CA ASN A 274 -3.79 10.51 -13.32
C ASN A 274 -4.29 9.61 -12.14
N PRO A 275 -3.44 8.85 -11.43
CA PRO A 275 -3.84 8.15 -10.23
C PRO A 275 -3.76 9.12 -9.04
N GLY A 276 -4.53 8.82 -8.00
CA GLY A 276 -4.68 9.68 -6.83
C GLY A 276 -5.72 10.80 -6.99
N VAL A 277 -6.49 10.79 -8.08
CA VAL A 277 -7.59 11.73 -8.28
C VAL A 277 -8.85 10.94 -8.66
N LEU A 278 -9.86 10.91 -7.79
CA LEU A 278 -11.24 10.76 -8.26
C LEU A 278 -11.53 11.93 -9.21
N ARG A 279 -12.23 11.71 -10.32
CA ARG A 279 -12.34 12.55 -11.55
C ARG A 279 -12.62 14.08 -11.37
N LYS A 280 -12.73 14.59 -10.14
CA LYS A 280 -12.91 15.99 -9.73
C LYS A 280 -11.90 16.53 -8.69
N GLY A 281 -10.92 15.77 -8.21
CA GLY A 281 -9.86 16.30 -7.34
C GLY A 281 -8.90 17.21 -8.12
N LYS A 282 -8.20 18.11 -7.43
CA LYS A 282 -7.08 18.84 -8.03
C LYS A 282 -6.10 17.83 -8.62
N GLN A 283 -5.66 18.06 -9.86
CA GLN A 283 -4.61 17.23 -10.47
C GLN A 283 -3.40 17.23 -9.54
N ILE A 284 -2.96 16.04 -9.12
CA ILE A 284 -1.82 15.94 -8.22
C ILE A 284 -0.57 16.40 -8.96
N SER A 285 0.06 17.44 -8.42
CA SER A 285 1.35 17.94 -8.83
C SER A 285 2.44 16.90 -8.60
N GLY A 286 3.49 16.94 -9.39
CA GLY A 286 4.59 15.99 -9.23
C GLY A 286 5.56 16.06 -10.40
N PRO A 287 6.74 15.43 -10.27
CA PRO A 287 7.66 15.29 -11.39
C PRO A 287 6.97 14.73 -12.63
N LYS A 288 7.44 15.19 -13.80
CA LYS A 288 7.05 14.64 -15.10
C LYS A 288 7.57 13.21 -15.21
N TRP A 289 6.81 12.38 -15.92
CA TRP A 289 7.23 11.04 -16.24
C TRP A 289 8.49 11.05 -17.11
N GLN A 290 9.42 10.11 -16.88
CA GLN A 290 10.61 9.94 -17.69
C GLN A 290 10.64 8.54 -18.28
N PHE A 291 10.73 8.44 -19.61
CA PHE A 291 10.84 7.15 -20.28
C PHE A 291 12.17 6.47 -19.93
N PRO A 292 12.23 5.14 -19.74
CA PRO A 292 11.11 4.19 -19.57
C PRO A 292 10.74 3.96 -18.09
N ASN A 293 11.54 4.48 -17.16
CA ASN A 293 11.54 4.10 -15.75
C ASN A 293 10.61 4.93 -14.87
N GLY A 294 9.96 5.96 -15.41
CA GLY A 294 9.34 6.98 -14.59
C GLY A 294 10.41 7.70 -13.78
N THR A 295 10.21 7.82 -12.47
CA THR A 295 11.14 8.46 -11.53
C THR A 295 11.83 7.43 -10.63
N VAL A 296 11.81 6.14 -10.96
CA VAL A 296 12.38 5.06 -10.12
C VAL A 296 13.85 5.32 -9.79
N VAL A 297 14.68 5.54 -10.80
CA VAL A 297 16.13 5.76 -10.62
C VAL A 297 16.39 7.01 -9.77
N GLU A 298 15.64 8.08 -10.04
CA GLU A 298 15.71 9.34 -9.30
C GLU A 298 15.39 9.18 -7.81
N ARG A 299 14.48 8.27 -7.44
CA ARG A 299 14.10 8.00 -6.06
C ARG A 299 15.16 7.21 -5.29
N PHE A 300 15.80 6.24 -5.92
CA PHE A 300 16.78 5.37 -5.26
C PHE A 300 18.17 5.99 -5.23
N VAL A 301 18.71 6.40 -6.39
CA VAL A 301 20.11 6.86 -6.50
C VAL A 301 20.27 8.32 -6.06
N ASN A 302 19.28 9.18 -6.35
CA ASN A 302 19.32 10.61 -6.04
C ASN A 302 18.19 11.02 -5.09
N GLY A 303 17.73 10.09 -4.25
CA GLY A 303 16.53 10.26 -3.42
C GLY A 303 16.56 11.51 -2.56
N ARG A 304 17.68 11.82 -1.89
CA ARG A 304 17.79 13.00 -1.00
C ARG A 304 17.62 14.31 -1.77
N VAL A 305 18.37 14.49 -2.86
CA VAL A 305 18.30 15.68 -3.72
C VAL A 305 16.88 15.82 -4.29
N ASN A 306 16.27 14.72 -4.73
CA ASN A 306 14.95 14.76 -5.33
C ASN A 306 13.83 14.96 -4.31
N SER A 307 13.93 14.39 -3.12
CA SER A 307 13.05 14.67 -1.98
C SER A 307 13.02 16.16 -1.69
N GLU A 308 14.19 16.82 -1.64
CA GLU A 308 14.28 18.26 -1.44
C GLU A 308 13.63 19.05 -2.60
N LYS A 309 14.01 18.73 -3.84
CA LYS A 309 13.51 19.36 -5.06
C LYS A 309 12.00 19.21 -5.25
N TRP A 310 11.41 18.09 -4.82
CA TRP A 310 10.00 17.77 -5.05
C TRP A 310 9.07 18.35 -3.98
N GLN A 311 9.59 18.94 -2.91
CA GLN A 311 8.79 19.71 -1.93
C GLN A 311 7.94 20.80 -2.59
N LYS A 312 8.41 21.37 -3.70
CA LYS A 312 7.67 22.38 -4.48
C LYS A 312 6.29 21.90 -4.97
N TYR A 313 6.04 20.59 -4.97
CA TYR A 313 4.75 20.03 -5.36
C TYR A 313 3.75 19.92 -4.21
N GLY A 314 4.15 20.28 -2.98
CA GLY A 314 3.30 20.28 -1.79
C GLY A 314 3.46 19.01 -0.94
N PRO A 315 2.63 18.86 0.11
CA PRO A 315 2.72 17.75 1.07
C PRO A 315 2.24 16.40 0.50
N VAL A 316 1.52 16.43 -0.62
CA VAL A 316 1.03 15.26 -1.34
C VAL A 316 1.31 15.45 -2.82
N TYR A 317 2.11 14.56 -3.42
CA TYR A 317 2.51 14.69 -4.81
C TYR A 317 2.63 13.33 -5.52
N ARG A 318 2.75 13.34 -6.84
CA ARG A 318 2.79 12.14 -7.69
C ARG A 318 4.20 11.86 -8.21
N VAL A 319 4.66 10.64 -8.07
CA VAL A 319 5.87 10.09 -8.71
C VAL A 319 5.50 8.95 -9.67
N TRP A 320 6.49 8.34 -10.32
CA TRP A 320 6.26 7.30 -11.33
C TRP A 320 7.16 6.07 -11.14
N SER A 321 6.55 4.89 -11.20
CA SER A 321 7.19 3.58 -11.30
C SER A 321 6.98 2.96 -12.67
N GLY A 322 7.92 3.20 -13.61
CA GLY A 322 7.68 2.93 -15.02
C GLY A 322 6.43 3.70 -15.48
N PRO A 323 5.46 3.07 -16.17
CA PRO A 323 4.24 3.75 -16.59
C PRO A 323 3.22 3.89 -15.45
N HIS A 324 3.52 3.41 -14.23
CA HIS A 324 2.57 3.39 -13.12
C HIS A 324 2.83 4.58 -12.20
N PRO A 325 1.93 5.56 -12.17
CA PRO A 325 2.04 6.67 -11.23
C PRO A 325 1.67 6.25 -9.79
N GLU A 326 2.31 6.89 -8.83
CA GLU A 326 2.22 6.57 -7.40
C GLU A 326 2.19 7.87 -6.58
N ILE A 327 1.58 7.82 -5.39
CA ILE A 327 1.39 8.99 -4.54
C ILE A 327 2.45 9.02 -3.46
N VAL A 328 2.99 10.20 -3.16
CA VAL A 328 3.91 10.42 -2.05
C VAL A 328 3.22 11.29 -1.01
N ILE A 329 3.25 10.83 0.24
CA ILE A 329 2.85 11.60 1.42
C ILE A 329 4.10 12.01 2.21
N THR A 330 4.06 13.18 2.86
CA THR A 330 5.24 13.76 3.51
C THR A 330 5.02 14.15 4.97
N THR A 331 3.79 14.07 5.50
CA THR A 331 3.45 14.53 6.84
C THR A 331 3.22 13.36 7.83
N PRO A 332 3.54 13.53 9.12
CA PRO A 332 3.21 12.55 10.16
C PRO A 332 1.72 12.24 10.25
N GLU A 333 0.86 13.23 10.03
CA GLU A 333 -0.60 13.09 10.03
C GLU A 333 -1.07 12.16 8.91
N ASP A 334 -0.57 12.37 7.69
CA ASP A 334 -0.88 11.50 6.54
C ASP A 334 -0.31 10.10 6.75
N LEU A 335 0.91 9.98 7.29
CA LEU A 335 1.51 8.69 7.61
C LEU A 335 0.66 7.92 8.63
N LYS A 336 0.18 8.60 9.67
CA LYS A 336 -0.73 8.03 10.67
C LYS A 336 -2.06 7.60 10.03
N HIS A 337 -2.64 8.46 9.19
CA HIS A 337 -3.90 8.16 8.50
C HIS A 337 -3.76 6.97 7.54
N PHE A 338 -2.67 6.92 6.78
CA PHE A 338 -2.35 5.80 5.90
C PHE A 338 -2.08 4.52 6.68
N SER A 339 -1.38 4.60 7.81
CA SER A 339 -1.01 3.41 8.60
C SER A 339 -2.15 2.80 9.42
N SER A 340 -3.34 3.41 9.42
CA SER A 340 -4.48 2.96 10.25
C SER A 340 -5.02 1.58 9.86
N ASP A 341 -4.81 1.16 8.61
CA ASP A 341 -5.21 -0.12 8.00
C ASP A 341 -4.02 -0.90 7.41
N ALA A 342 -2.80 -0.59 7.87
CA ALA A 342 -1.54 -1.15 7.32
C ALA A 342 -1.41 -2.67 7.35
N ASN A 343 -2.20 -3.36 8.20
CA ASN A 343 -2.17 -4.82 8.30
C ASN A 343 -2.61 -5.53 7.02
N ASP A 344 -3.40 -4.86 6.18
CA ASP A 344 -4.00 -5.44 4.97
C ASP A 344 -3.57 -4.70 3.69
N HIS A 345 -2.55 -3.84 3.77
CA HIS A 345 -2.04 -3.10 2.62
C HIS A 345 -1.48 -4.04 1.52
N PRO A 346 -2.06 -4.05 0.30
CA PRO A 346 -1.48 -4.78 -0.81
C PRO A 346 -0.21 -4.08 -1.31
N LYS A 347 0.69 -4.88 -1.88
CA LYS A 347 1.77 -4.42 -2.76
C LYS A 347 1.42 -4.83 -4.18
N THR A 348 1.61 -3.95 -5.15
CA THR A 348 1.41 -4.32 -6.55
C THR A 348 2.40 -5.41 -6.96
N PRO A 349 2.07 -6.24 -7.97
CA PRO A 349 3.00 -7.23 -8.50
C PRO A 349 4.38 -6.62 -8.80
N ASN A 350 5.43 -7.22 -8.24
CA ASN A 350 6.81 -6.76 -8.37
C ASN A 350 7.04 -5.31 -7.92
N VAL A 351 6.15 -4.75 -7.08
CA VAL A 351 6.16 -3.37 -6.57
C VAL A 351 6.37 -2.31 -7.64
N ASN A 352 5.85 -2.57 -8.84
CA ASN A 352 6.07 -1.76 -10.03
C ASN A 352 7.54 -1.53 -10.40
N LEU A 353 8.48 -2.37 -9.95
CA LEU A 353 9.89 -2.31 -10.34
C LEU A 353 10.20 -3.17 -11.57
N GLY A 354 9.26 -4.03 -11.97
CA GLY A 354 9.28 -4.75 -13.25
C GLY A 354 9.68 -6.22 -13.13
N TRP A 355 9.71 -6.90 -14.28
CA TRP A 355 9.89 -8.35 -14.37
C TRP A 355 11.17 -8.84 -13.68
N PHE A 356 12.32 -8.18 -13.89
CA PHE A 356 13.59 -8.62 -13.31
C PHE A 356 13.56 -8.64 -11.76
N VAL A 357 12.86 -7.69 -11.13
CA VAL A 357 12.64 -7.72 -9.66
C VAL A 357 11.74 -8.87 -9.28
N GLY A 358 10.72 -9.16 -10.09
CA GLY A 358 9.84 -10.30 -9.87
C GLY A 358 10.57 -11.63 -9.79
N GLU A 359 11.55 -11.83 -10.67
CA GLU A 359 12.35 -13.07 -10.73
C GLU A 359 13.40 -13.21 -9.62
N LEU A 360 13.73 -12.13 -8.91
CA LEU A 360 14.67 -12.16 -7.78
C LEU A 360 13.96 -12.14 -6.43
N LEU A 361 12.89 -11.36 -6.34
CA LEU A 361 12.28 -10.94 -5.09
C LEU A 361 10.75 -10.97 -5.11
N GLY A 362 10.08 -11.19 -6.25
CA GLY A 362 8.62 -11.02 -6.38
C GLY A 362 7.74 -11.91 -5.49
N ARG A 363 8.35 -12.87 -4.79
CA ARG A 363 7.72 -13.79 -3.83
C ARG A 363 8.41 -13.76 -2.46
N ALA A 364 9.30 -12.79 -2.23
CA ALA A 364 9.92 -12.58 -0.94
C ALA A 364 8.88 -12.11 0.07
N MET A 365 9.02 -12.56 1.30
CA MET A 365 8.08 -12.28 2.39
C MET A 365 7.73 -10.77 2.50
N GLY A 366 8.70 -9.86 2.46
CA GLY A 366 8.42 -8.42 2.60
C GLY A 366 7.62 -7.80 1.45
N LEU A 367 7.59 -8.47 0.29
CA LEU A 367 6.82 -8.06 -0.89
C LEU A 367 5.42 -8.70 -0.96
N LEU A 368 5.14 -9.70 -0.12
CA LEU A 368 3.82 -10.31 0.03
C LEU A 368 2.94 -9.56 1.05
N TYR A 369 1.65 -9.84 1.00
CA TYR A 369 0.61 -9.29 1.88
C TYR A 369 -0.44 -10.36 2.23
N GLY A 370 -1.37 -10.03 3.13
CA GLY A 370 -2.47 -10.92 3.51
C GLY A 370 -2.00 -12.26 4.09
N GLN A 371 -2.67 -13.35 3.71
CA GLN A 371 -2.40 -14.70 4.26
C GLN A 371 -1.02 -15.24 3.88
N ASP A 372 -0.53 -14.96 2.67
CA ASP A 372 0.79 -15.40 2.23
C ASP A 372 1.90 -14.76 3.07
N TRP A 373 1.79 -13.46 3.34
CA TRP A 373 2.72 -12.78 4.24
C TRP A 373 2.65 -13.35 5.66
N ARG A 374 1.45 -13.53 6.23
CA ARG A 374 1.30 -14.09 7.59
C ARG A 374 1.91 -15.49 7.70
N ARG A 375 1.72 -16.32 6.67
CA ARG A 375 2.28 -17.68 6.57
C ARG A 375 3.81 -17.64 6.57
N LEU A 376 4.43 -16.91 5.63
CA LEU A 376 5.89 -16.81 5.58
C LEU A 376 6.46 -16.17 6.85
N ARG A 377 5.82 -15.12 7.37
CA ARG A 377 6.28 -14.46 8.60
C ARG A 377 6.30 -15.42 9.78
N ARG A 378 5.30 -16.29 9.94
CA ARG A 378 5.32 -17.33 10.99
C ARG A 378 6.52 -18.26 10.89
N ILE A 379 7.01 -18.54 9.69
CA ILE A 379 8.14 -19.46 9.46
C ILE A 379 9.48 -18.78 9.73
N PHE A 380 9.68 -17.55 9.23
CA PHE A 380 10.96 -16.85 9.31
C PHE A 380 11.17 -16.02 10.59
N ASP A 381 10.11 -15.47 11.19
CA ASP A 381 10.20 -14.58 12.36
C ASP A 381 10.89 -15.17 13.61
N PRO A 382 10.74 -16.48 13.95
CA PRO A 382 11.35 -17.07 15.14
C PRO A 382 12.86 -16.82 15.28
N ALA A 383 13.62 -16.84 14.18
CA ALA A 383 15.07 -16.63 14.21
C ALA A 383 15.46 -15.18 14.51
N PHE A 384 14.55 -14.21 14.35
CA PHE A 384 14.82 -12.78 14.41
C PHE A 384 14.06 -12.05 15.52
N THR A 385 13.29 -12.79 16.34
CA THR A 385 12.65 -12.25 17.55
C THR A 385 13.68 -11.57 18.46
N HIS A 386 13.23 -10.64 19.30
CA HIS A 386 14.10 -9.97 20.28
C HIS A 386 14.86 -10.99 21.14
N SER A 387 14.16 -11.99 21.69
CA SER A 387 14.78 -13.05 22.49
C SER A 387 15.82 -13.86 21.72
N ALA A 388 15.56 -14.19 20.45
CA ALA A 388 16.53 -14.90 19.63
C ALA A 388 17.76 -14.05 19.30
N ALA A 389 17.57 -12.75 19.05
CA ALA A 389 18.67 -11.81 18.83
C ALA A 389 19.54 -11.60 20.08
N VAL A 390 18.92 -11.53 21.27
CA VAL A 390 19.62 -11.44 22.56
C VAL A 390 20.39 -12.72 22.85
N ALA A 391 19.82 -13.89 22.57
CA ALA A 391 20.50 -15.18 22.79
C ALA A 391 21.80 -15.34 22.00
N ARG A 392 22.02 -14.53 20.95
CA ARG A 392 23.23 -14.54 20.12
C ARG A 392 24.18 -13.38 20.39
N ILE A 393 23.89 -12.50 21.35
CA ILE A 393 24.65 -11.26 21.55
C ILE A 393 26.13 -11.53 21.82
N ASP A 394 26.45 -12.56 22.61
CA ASP A 394 27.83 -12.94 22.92
C ASP A 394 28.62 -13.35 21.66
N THR A 395 28.00 -14.15 20.79
CA THR A 395 28.62 -14.55 19.51
C THR A 395 28.85 -13.36 18.59
N VAL A 396 27.87 -12.44 18.51
CA VAL A 396 27.96 -11.22 17.69
C VAL A 396 29.03 -10.28 18.23
N ASP A 397 29.10 -10.09 19.54
CA ASP A 397 30.11 -9.28 20.22
C ASP A 397 31.52 -9.84 20.01
N GLY A 398 31.71 -11.15 20.22
CA GLY A 398 32.98 -11.84 20.00
C GLY A 398 33.45 -11.70 18.55
N ALA A 399 32.54 -11.82 17.58
CA ALA A 399 32.85 -11.61 16.17
C ALA A 399 33.23 -10.16 15.85
N ALA A 400 32.51 -9.18 16.41
CA ALA A 400 32.83 -7.76 16.25
C ALA A 400 34.21 -7.42 16.80
N ARG A 401 34.52 -7.91 18.02
CA ARG A 401 35.83 -7.74 18.65
C ARG A 401 36.95 -8.34 17.82
N LYS A 402 36.77 -9.58 17.34
CA LYS A 402 37.75 -10.25 16.46
C LYS A 402 37.95 -9.47 15.17
N TYR A 403 36.87 -8.99 14.57
CA TYR A 403 36.92 -8.21 13.33
C TYR A 403 37.67 -6.89 13.51
N VAL A 404 37.41 -6.14 14.58
CA VAL A 404 38.11 -4.88 14.89
C VAL A 404 39.60 -5.12 15.14
N LYS A 405 39.97 -6.18 15.89
CA LYS A 405 41.38 -6.56 16.09
C LYS A 405 42.11 -6.91 14.78
N GLY A 406 41.38 -7.35 13.76
CA GLY A 406 41.91 -7.68 12.44
C GLY A 406 42.05 -6.51 11.47
N LEU A 407 41.57 -5.30 11.82
CA LEU A 407 41.61 -4.14 10.92
C LEU A 407 43.02 -3.75 10.43
N PRO A 408 44.10 -3.83 11.24
CA PRO A 408 45.44 -3.51 10.74
C PRO A 408 45.87 -4.40 9.56
N LEU A 409 45.58 -5.71 9.63
CA LEU A 409 45.89 -6.66 8.54
C LEU A 409 45.05 -6.37 7.28
N LEU A 410 43.80 -5.95 7.45
CA LEU A 410 42.94 -5.55 6.33
C LEU A 410 43.46 -4.28 5.64
N ALA A 411 44.08 -3.36 6.38
CA ALA A 411 44.71 -2.16 5.85
C ALA A 411 45.94 -2.48 5.01
N GLU A 412 46.83 -3.34 5.51
CA GLU A 412 48.02 -3.81 4.78
C GLU A 412 47.65 -4.48 3.45
N ASN A 413 46.63 -5.34 3.45
CA ASN A 413 46.15 -6.02 2.24
C ASN A 413 45.48 -5.08 1.22
N THR A 414 45.03 -3.89 1.64
CA THR A 414 44.36 -2.91 0.77
C THR A 414 45.33 -1.90 0.16
N ALA A 415 46.44 -1.59 0.86
CA ALA A 415 47.39 -0.55 0.45
C ALA A 415 48.38 -0.98 -0.65
N GLY A 416 48.49 -2.28 -0.97
CA GLY A 416 49.34 -2.78 -2.07
C GLY A 416 50.85 -2.54 -1.90
N SER A 417 51.29 -1.91 -0.81
CA SER A 417 52.69 -1.75 -0.45
C SER A 417 52.99 -2.49 0.85
N ILE A 418 54.06 -3.30 0.81
CA ILE A 418 54.68 -3.88 2.00
C ILE A 418 55.44 -2.72 2.67
N SER A 419 54.75 -1.98 3.52
CA SER A 419 55.35 -0.91 4.33
C SER A 419 55.21 -1.28 5.80
N GLU A 420 56.27 -1.92 6.30
CA GLU A 420 56.72 -2.04 7.70
C GLU A 420 55.68 -2.07 8.83
N LYS A 421 55.62 -3.25 9.47
CA LYS A 421 55.33 -3.50 10.91
C LYS A 421 54.74 -2.33 11.71
N HIS A 422 53.51 -2.55 12.19
CA HIS A 422 52.94 -1.86 13.36
C HIS A 422 52.90 -0.33 13.29
N ALA A 423 52.36 0.23 12.20
CA ALA A 423 51.90 1.61 12.27
C ALA A 423 50.75 1.67 13.31
N ASN A 424 50.98 2.36 14.44
CA ASN A 424 49.93 2.69 15.41
C ASN A 424 48.78 3.51 14.79
N SER A 425 48.91 3.94 13.54
CA SER A 425 47.90 4.65 12.79
C SER A 425 47.83 4.15 11.35
N PHE A 426 46.63 3.87 10.84
CA PHE A 426 46.39 3.44 9.46
C PHE A 426 45.06 3.98 8.92
N SER A 427 44.90 3.98 7.60
CA SER A 427 43.73 4.54 6.93
C SER A 427 42.97 3.49 6.13
N LEU A 428 41.64 3.55 6.19
CA LEU A 428 40.76 2.57 5.55
C LEU A 428 39.53 3.22 4.90
N PRO A 429 39.15 2.82 3.67
CA PRO A 429 37.88 3.23 3.08
C PRO A 429 36.71 2.58 3.84
N VAL A 430 35.78 3.40 4.36
CA VAL A 430 34.66 2.97 5.21
C VAL A 430 33.82 1.89 4.53
N LEU A 431 33.43 2.14 3.28
CA LEU A 431 32.56 1.26 2.52
C LEU A 431 33.17 -0.14 2.34
N LYS A 432 34.35 -0.22 1.72
CA LYS A 432 35.01 -1.51 1.42
C LYS A 432 35.32 -2.30 2.69
N THR A 433 35.71 -1.61 3.76
CA THR A 433 36.05 -2.23 5.04
C THR A 433 34.81 -2.89 5.63
N PHE A 434 33.78 -2.11 5.93
CA PHE A 434 32.69 -2.57 6.81
C PHE A 434 31.52 -3.27 6.09
N THR A 435 31.59 -3.49 4.77
CA THR A 435 30.52 -4.16 4.00
C THR A 435 30.36 -5.64 4.38
N LYS A 436 31.46 -6.39 4.47
CA LYS A 436 31.41 -7.86 4.62
C LYS A 436 31.02 -8.32 6.04
N PHE A 437 31.46 -7.61 7.07
CA PHE A 437 31.18 -7.98 8.45
C PHE A 437 29.68 -8.17 8.76
N PRO A 438 28.81 -7.15 8.58
CA PRO A 438 27.39 -7.30 8.89
C PRO A 438 26.68 -8.30 7.98
N TYR A 439 27.17 -8.48 6.76
CA TYR A 439 26.67 -9.50 5.83
C TYR A 439 26.84 -10.91 6.41
N PHE A 440 28.05 -11.28 6.82
CA PHE A 440 28.32 -12.60 7.37
C PHE A 440 27.72 -12.81 8.76
N GLN A 441 27.57 -11.76 9.56
CA GLN A 441 26.80 -11.87 10.81
C GLN A 441 25.30 -12.08 10.58
N THR A 442 24.75 -11.53 9.50
CA THR A 442 23.38 -11.83 9.09
C THR A 442 23.28 -13.25 8.53
N ALA A 443 24.26 -13.68 7.73
CA ALA A 443 24.35 -15.04 7.22
C ALA A 443 24.42 -16.08 8.36
N SER A 444 25.22 -15.81 9.39
CA SER A 444 25.36 -16.72 10.53
C SER A 444 24.08 -16.84 11.36
N THR A 445 23.21 -15.82 11.33
CA THR A 445 21.87 -15.91 11.91
C THR A 445 20.98 -16.91 11.16
N ILE A 446 21.18 -17.10 9.86
CA ILE A 446 20.39 -18.00 9.01
C ILE A 446 21.01 -19.40 8.97
N TYR A 447 22.32 -19.48 8.71
CA TYR A 447 23.05 -20.72 8.48
C TYR A 447 23.74 -21.28 9.72
N GLY A 448 23.70 -20.57 10.85
CA GLY A 448 24.54 -20.89 12.01
C GLY A 448 26.00 -20.43 11.81
N PRO A 449 26.91 -20.72 12.75
CA PRO A 449 28.33 -20.41 12.59
C PRO A 449 28.88 -20.89 11.25
N MET A 450 29.69 -20.05 10.59
CA MET A 450 30.23 -20.34 9.25
C MET A 450 31.76 -20.44 9.30
N THR A 451 32.31 -21.36 8.50
CA THR A 451 33.75 -21.41 8.25
C THR A 451 34.15 -20.37 7.20
N GLU A 452 35.43 -20.02 7.11
CA GLU A 452 35.93 -19.09 6.08
C GLU A 452 35.66 -19.61 4.65
N GLU A 453 35.73 -20.92 4.44
CA GLU A 453 35.38 -21.54 3.15
C GLU A 453 33.89 -21.37 2.83
N GLU A 454 33.01 -21.59 3.80
CA GLU A 454 31.56 -21.40 3.64
C GLU A 454 31.21 -19.91 3.40
N GLU A 455 31.91 -18.98 4.06
CA GLU A 455 31.79 -17.55 3.82
C GLU A 455 32.25 -17.16 2.42
N ASN A 456 33.38 -17.69 1.94
CA ASN A 456 33.90 -17.44 0.60
C ASN A 456 32.97 -18.00 -0.49
N ASP A 457 32.43 -19.20 -0.31
CA ASP A 457 31.45 -19.80 -1.22
C ASP A 457 30.17 -18.95 -1.28
N LEU A 458 29.63 -18.52 -0.14
CA LEU A 458 28.50 -17.60 -0.08
C LEU A 458 28.79 -16.29 -0.81
N TRP A 459 29.96 -15.71 -0.57
CA TRP A 459 30.36 -14.45 -1.20
C TRP A 459 30.42 -14.58 -2.72
N SER A 460 30.91 -15.70 -3.26
CA SER A 460 30.94 -15.94 -4.70
C SER A 460 29.53 -15.90 -5.34
N VAL A 461 28.54 -16.53 -4.71
CA VAL A 461 27.15 -16.47 -5.16
C VAL A 461 26.59 -15.05 -5.03
N THR A 462 26.97 -14.35 -3.97
CA THR A 462 26.57 -12.96 -3.70
C THR A 462 27.10 -12.00 -4.76
N GLU A 463 28.34 -12.16 -5.22
CA GLU A 463 28.92 -11.34 -6.28
C GLU A 463 28.16 -11.49 -7.60
N LYS A 464 27.72 -12.71 -7.92
CA LYS A 464 26.85 -12.96 -9.09
C LYS A 464 25.52 -12.24 -8.95
N ARG A 465 24.94 -12.22 -7.75
CA ARG A 465 23.74 -11.44 -7.48
C ARG A 465 23.96 -9.93 -7.60
N ILE A 466 25.05 -9.40 -7.02
CA ILE A 466 25.41 -7.98 -7.12
C ILE A 466 25.56 -7.58 -8.59
N ALA A 467 26.14 -8.45 -9.44
CA ALA A 467 26.26 -8.18 -10.88
C ALA A 467 24.90 -8.02 -11.58
N LEU A 468 23.80 -8.51 -10.98
CA LEU A 468 22.44 -8.30 -11.47
C LEU A 468 21.83 -6.94 -11.08
N ASN A 469 22.48 -6.18 -10.17
CA ASN A 469 21.96 -4.91 -9.66
C ASN A 469 21.64 -3.90 -10.77
N ARG A 470 22.48 -3.86 -11.80
CA ARG A 470 22.30 -3.00 -12.98
C ARG A 470 20.98 -3.22 -13.72
N TYR A 471 20.43 -4.44 -13.69
CA TYR A 471 19.21 -4.80 -14.43
C TYR A 471 17.95 -4.41 -13.68
N TRP A 472 17.93 -4.56 -12.36
CA TRP A 472 16.74 -4.24 -11.57
C TRP A 472 16.68 -2.76 -11.17
N VAL A 473 17.81 -2.12 -10.83
CA VAL A 473 17.86 -0.68 -10.53
C VAL A 473 17.77 0.15 -11.80
N GLY A 474 18.47 -0.25 -12.87
CA GLY A 474 18.51 0.46 -14.15
C GLY A 474 17.21 0.39 -14.97
N GLY A 475 16.36 -0.62 -14.71
CA GLY A 475 15.05 -0.76 -15.34
C GLY A 475 15.12 -0.93 -16.87
N GLY A 476 14.40 -0.12 -17.65
CA GLY A 476 14.40 -0.20 -19.11
C GLY A 476 13.76 -1.47 -19.65
N ILE A 477 14.40 -2.09 -20.64
CA ILE A 477 13.93 -3.35 -21.25
C ILE A 477 13.77 -4.47 -20.21
N TYR A 478 14.53 -4.43 -19.11
CA TYR A 478 14.50 -5.43 -18.04
C TYR A 478 13.24 -5.34 -17.17
N ARG A 479 12.46 -4.26 -17.30
CA ARG A 479 11.14 -4.14 -16.66
C ARG A 479 10.12 -5.08 -17.29
N PHE A 480 10.34 -5.54 -18.51
CA PHE A 480 9.42 -6.38 -19.28
C PHE A 480 10.10 -7.70 -19.63
N GLU A 481 9.43 -8.82 -19.39
CA GLU A 481 9.95 -10.16 -19.71
C GLU A 481 10.35 -10.30 -21.18
N ALA A 482 9.47 -9.88 -22.08
CA ALA A 482 9.74 -9.90 -23.52
C ALA A 482 10.93 -9.00 -23.88
N GLY A 483 11.05 -7.82 -23.24
CA GLY A 483 12.17 -6.91 -23.46
C GLY A 483 13.51 -7.54 -23.09
N ALA A 484 13.60 -8.10 -21.88
CA ALA A 484 14.82 -8.80 -21.43
C ALA A 484 15.16 -9.99 -22.35
N ARG A 485 14.18 -10.84 -22.69
CA ARG A 485 14.42 -12.05 -23.49
C ARG A 485 14.79 -11.78 -24.94
N LEU A 486 14.24 -10.73 -25.54
CA LEU A 486 14.49 -10.39 -26.94
C LEU A 486 15.79 -9.60 -27.13
N PHE A 487 16.09 -8.66 -26.23
CA PHE A 487 17.18 -7.69 -26.44
C PHE A 487 18.44 -7.97 -25.62
N ASP A 488 18.38 -8.71 -24.51
CA ASP A 488 19.57 -9.12 -23.75
C ASP A 488 19.40 -10.52 -23.16
N ARG A 489 19.58 -11.52 -24.01
CA ARG A 489 19.61 -12.94 -23.60
C ARG A 489 20.70 -13.24 -22.58
N SER A 490 21.77 -12.45 -22.53
CA SER A 490 22.87 -12.64 -21.58
C SER A 490 22.44 -12.28 -20.16
N ALA A 491 21.63 -11.22 -19.98
CA ALA A 491 21.06 -10.87 -18.68
C ALA A 491 20.13 -11.98 -18.15
N VAL A 492 19.28 -12.53 -19.02
CA VAL A 492 18.39 -13.65 -18.66
C VAL A 492 19.19 -14.91 -18.32
N LYS A 493 20.28 -15.17 -19.05
CA LYS A 493 21.19 -16.29 -18.75
C LYS A 493 21.82 -16.12 -17.36
N ARG A 494 22.38 -14.94 -17.05
CA ARG A 494 22.99 -14.63 -15.74
C ARG A 494 21.99 -14.77 -14.59
N LEU A 495 20.75 -14.32 -14.80
CA LEU A 495 19.67 -14.48 -13.82
C LEU A 495 19.36 -15.97 -13.55
N ARG A 496 19.28 -16.79 -14.60
CA ARG A 496 19.07 -18.24 -14.45
C ARG A 496 20.23 -18.92 -13.75
N GLU A 497 21.47 -18.60 -14.16
CA GLU A 497 22.70 -19.11 -13.53
C GLU A 497 22.72 -18.77 -12.03
N PHE A 498 22.43 -17.51 -11.68
CA PHE A 498 22.30 -17.11 -10.27
C PHE A 498 21.21 -17.90 -9.53
N ASN A 499 20.00 -18.02 -10.08
CA ASN A 499 18.90 -18.73 -9.42
C ASN A 499 19.22 -20.21 -9.18
N GLU A 500 19.90 -20.86 -10.13
CA GLU A 500 20.36 -22.24 -10.00
C GLU A 500 21.45 -22.39 -8.94
N GLU A 501 22.47 -21.54 -8.98
CA GLU A 501 23.55 -21.55 -7.98
C GLU A 501 23.05 -21.22 -6.58
N TRP A 502 22.13 -20.28 -6.45
CA TRP A 502 21.54 -19.92 -5.17
C TRP A 502 20.74 -21.07 -4.57
N ARG A 503 19.98 -21.78 -5.40
CA ARG A 503 19.30 -23.01 -4.99
C ARG A 503 20.29 -24.09 -4.54
N ASN A 504 21.33 -24.31 -5.33
CA ASN A 504 22.32 -25.35 -5.06
C ASN A 504 23.12 -25.04 -3.79
N TYR A 505 23.54 -23.79 -3.59
CA TYR A 505 24.20 -23.34 -2.38
C TYR A 505 23.36 -23.65 -1.13
N ASN A 506 22.08 -23.24 -1.12
CA ASN A 506 21.19 -23.49 0.02
C ASN A 506 20.97 -24.98 0.28
N ALA A 507 20.77 -25.78 -0.78
CA ALA A 507 20.64 -27.23 -0.64
C ALA A 507 21.89 -27.87 -0.01
N ARG A 508 23.09 -27.47 -0.45
CA ARG A 508 24.37 -27.93 0.13
C ARG A 508 24.48 -27.53 1.60
N MET A 509 24.18 -26.27 1.94
CA MET A 509 24.25 -25.80 3.32
C MET A 509 23.30 -26.60 4.22
N VAL A 510 22.09 -26.90 3.78
CA VAL A 510 21.17 -27.77 4.53
C VAL A 510 21.75 -29.16 4.76
N GLN A 511 22.36 -29.77 3.73
CA GLN A 511 23.02 -31.08 3.86
C GLN A 511 24.18 -31.04 4.85
N VAL A 512 25.05 -30.02 4.77
CA VAL A 512 26.18 -29.85 5.69
C VAL A 512 25.68 -29.73 7.13
N ARG A 513 24.70 -28.86 7.37
CA ARG A 513 24.17 -28.60 8.71
C ARG A 513 23.42 -29.82 9.29
N ARG A 514 22.64 -30.53 8.47
CA ARG A 514 22.02 -31.82 8.85
C ARG A 514 23.08 -32.87 9.18
N GLY A 515 24.13 -32.99 8.37
CA GLY A 515 25.22 -33.94 8.58
C GLY A 515 26.02 -33.69 9.88
N ARG A 516 26.09 -32.43 10.33
CA ARG A 516 26.71 -32.05 11.60
C ARG A 516 25.76 -32.10 12.80
N GLY A 517 24.47 -32.41 12.60
CA GLY A 517 23.46 -32.40 13.66
C GLY A 517 23.14 -31.01 14.21
N GLU A 518 23.49 -29.95 13.47
CA GLU A 518 23.22 -28.57 13.86
C GLU A 518 21.73 -28.24 13.69
N LYS A 519 21.24 -27.24 14.43
CA LYS A 519 19.83 -26.77 14.35
C LYS A 519 19.74 -25.33 13.87
N ALA A 520 20.48 -25.02 12.80
CA ALA A 520 20.47 -23.70 12.20
C ALA A 520 19.10 -23.38 11.57
N PRO A 521 18.65 -22.11 11.56
CA PRO A 521 17.33 -21.74 11.00
C PRO A 521 17.10 -22.18 9.55
N ILE A 522 18.15 -22.23 8.72
CA ILE A 522 18.06 -22.75 7.34
C ILE A 522 17.46 -24.16 7.28
N ILE A 523 17.72 -25.03 8.26
CA ILE A 523 17.15 -26.38 8.31
C ILE A 523 15.64 -26.29 8.49
N THR A 524 15.17 -25.49 9.45
CA THR A 524 13.75 -25.30 9.70
C THR A 524 13.04 -24.71 8.48
N TYR A 525 13.65 -23.72 7.81
CA TYR A 525 13.06 -23.15 6.60
C TYR A 525 12.96 -24.18 5.47
N TRP A 526 13.99 -25.02 5.33
CA TRP A 526 14.02 -26.08 4.33
C TRP A 526 13.01 -27.19 4.63
N GLU A 527 12.83 -27.57 5.88
CA GLU A 527 11.81 -28.53 6.32
C GLU A 527 10.39 -28.02 6.04
N GLU A 528 10.12 -26.73 6.27
CA GLU A 528 8.82 -26.13 5.94
C GLU A 528 8.56 -26.12 4.42
N TYR A 529 9.60 -25.96 3.61
CA TYR A 529 9.53 -26.19 2.16
C TYR A 529 9.24 -27.67 1.83
N GLU A 530 9.96 -28.62 2.44
CA GLU A 530 9.76 -30.06 2.21
C GLU A 530 8.35 -30.54 2.60
N LYS A 531 7.74 -29.90 3.62
CA LYS A 531 6.33 -30.14 4.03
C LYS A 531 5.30 -29.51 3.08
N GLY A 532 5.72 -28.69 2.12
CA GLY A 532 4.82 -27.97 1.21
C GLY A 532 4.19 -26.70 1.80
N ASN A 533 4.66 -26.23 2.96
CA ASN A 533 4.16 -25.00 3.59
C ASN A 533 4.69 -23.73 2.92
N MET A 534 5.70 -23.83 2.06
CA MET A 534 6.15 -22.77 1.16
C MET A 534 6.72 -23.35 -0.13
N SER A 535 6.68 -22.58 -1.22
CA SER A 535 7.35 -22.95 -2.46
C SER A 535 8.87 -22.69 -2.38
N MET A 536 9.65 -23.39 -3.22
CA MET A 536 11.09 -23.12 -3.37
C MET A 536 11.36 -21.66 -3.76
N VAL A 537 10.51 -21.06 -4.60
CA VAL A 537 10.64 -19.65 -5.02
C VAL A 537 10.44 -18.71 -3.82
N GLU A 538 9.43 -18.95 -2.98
CA GLU A 538 9.21 -18.18 -1.75
C GLU A 538 10.39 -18.30 -0.78
N LEU A 539 10.93 -19.51 -0.61
CA LEU A 539 12.11 -19.76 0.22
C LEU A 539 13.32 -18.96 -0.28
N LEU A 540 13.70 -19.14 -1.55
CA LEU A 540 14.90 -18.52 -2.11
C LEU A 540 14.78 -17.00 -2.23
N HIS A 541 13.63 -16.47 -2.61
CA HIS A 541 13.39 -15.02 -2.67
C HIS A 541 13.40 -14.40 -1.27
N THR A 542 12.86 -15.09 -0.26
CA THR A 542 12.92 -14.59 1.13
C THR A 542 14.35 -14.66 1.67
N LEU A 543 15.12 -15.71 1.41
CA LEU A 543 16.53 -15.77 1.81
C LEU A 543 17.38 -14.68 1.11
N ASP A 544 17.12 -14.42 -0.17
CA ASP A 544 17.71 -13.29 -0.90
C ASP A 544 17.37 -11.95 -0.21
N GLU A 545 16.09 -11.71 0.09
CA GLU A 545 15.63 -10.50 0.79
C GLU A 545 16.34 -10.30 2.13
N LEU A 546 16.45 -11.36 2.93
CA LEU A 546 17.04 -11.30 4.28
C LEU A 546 18.56 -11.06 4.27
N LEU A 547 19.24 -11.48 3.21
CA LEU A 547 20.69 -11.53 3.17
C LEU A 547 21.28 -10.60 2.10
N MET A 548 20.99 -10.87 0.82
CA MET A 548 21.63 -10.19 -0.31
C MET A 548 21.03 -8.82 -0.60
N LEU A 549 19.70 -8.66 -0.57
CA LEU A 549 19.08 -7.34 -0.68
C LEU A 549 19.42 -6.47 0.54
N ASN A 550 19.46 -7.08 1.73
CA ASN A 550 19.78 -6.40 2.98
C ASN A 550 21.25 -5.97 3.08
N LEU A 551 22.16 -6.53 2.26
CA LEU A 551 23.58 -6.15 2.21
C LEU A 551 23.75 -4.63 2.07
N ASP A 552 23.06 -4.03 1.10
CA ASP A 552 23.15 -2.59 0.83
C ASP A 552 22.57 -1.76 1.98
N VAL A 553 21.46 -2.22 2.57
CA VAL A 553 20.78 -1.56 3.70
C VAL A 553 21.66 -1.54 4.94
N ILE A 554 22.19 -2.68 5.36
CA ILE A 554 22.99 -2.76 6.59
C ILE A 554 24.36 -2.08 6.40
N THR A 555 24.92 -2.13 5.20
CA THR A 555 26.14 -1.39 4.85
C THR A 555 25.90 0.12 4.89
N HIS A 556 24.77 0.61 4.38
CA HIS A 556 24.37 2.02 4.53
C HIS A 556 24.34 2.43 6.00
N VAL A 557 23.66 1.65 6.84
CA VAL A 557 23.48 1.96 8.26
C VAL A 557 24.84 2.01 8.99
N ILE A 558 25.69 1.00 8.78
CA ILE A 558 26.97 0.90 9.51
C ILE A 558 27.95 2.00 9.10
N THR A 559 28.03 2.30 7.80
CA THR A 559 28.96 3.30 7.27
C THR A 559 28.58 4.71 7.74
N TRP A 560 27.31 5.09 7.66
CA TRP A 560 26.86 6.38 8.18
C TRP A 560 26.97 6.49 9.69
N PHE A 561 26.69 5.43 10.44
CA PHE A 561 26.81 5.48 11.90
C PHE A 561 28.26 5.72 12.34
N ILE A 562 29.22 5.00 11.75
CA ILE A 562 30.64 5.19 12.04
C ILE A 562 31.09 6.60 11.63
N THR A 563 30.77 7.03 10.40
CA THR A 563 31.18 8.35 9.90
C THR A 563 30.62 9.49 10.74
N LEU A 564 29.33 9.43 11.10
CA LEU A 564 28.69 10.49 11.91
C LEU A 564 29.26 10.57 13.33
N VAL A 565 29.50 9.44 13.99
CA VAL A 565 30.13 9.45 15.33
C VAL A 565 31.57 9.94 15.25
N ALA A 566 32.34 9.50 14.25
CA ALA A 566 33.73 9.93 14.07
C ALA A 566 33.88 11.44 13.80
N ASP A 567 32.89 12.04 13.13
CA ASP A 567 32.89 13.45 12.73
C ASP A 567 32.32 14.40 13.81
N HIS A 568 31.86 13.87 14.96
CA HIS A 568 31.29 14.66 16.06
C HIS A 568 31.98 14.35 17.39
N GLU A 569 33.00 15.17 17.74
CA GLU A 569 33.88 14.93 18.90
C GLU A 569 33.13 14.77 20.23
N HIS A 570 32.12 15.62 20.49
CA HIS A 570 31.34 15.53 21.73
C HIS A 570 30.55 14.21 21.83
N VAL A 571 29.95 13.75 20.72
CA VAL A 571 29.22 12.47 20.67
C VAL A 571 30.16 11.32 20.92
N LYS A 572 31.33 11.36 20.28
CA LYS A 572 32.39 10.35 20.41
C LYS A 572 32.91 10.27 21.85
N GLN A 573 33.11 11.40 22.50
CA GLN A 573 33.56 11.45 23.89
C GLN A 573 32.51 10.87 24.86
N GLU A 574 31.24 11.27 24.73
CA GLU A 574 30.15 10.72 25.56
C GLU A 574 29.98 9.22 25.34
N LEU A 575 30.09 8.74 24.09
CA LEU A 575 30.04 7.31 23.78
C LEU A 575 31.16 6.54 24.48
N ARG A 576 32.38 7.09 24.50
CA ARG A 576 33.53 6.46 25.17
C ARG A 576 33.34 6.37 26.66
N GLU A 577 32.89 7.45 27.28
CA GLU A 577 32.61 7.49 28.71
C GLU A 577 31.53 6.47 29.08
N GLU A 578 30.44 6.40 28.30
CA GLU A 578 29.35 5.45 28.52
C GLU A 578 29.81 3.99 28.32
N VAL A 579 30.60 3.70 27.28
CA VAL A 579 31.18 2.36 27.05
C VAL A 579 32.10 1.95 28.19
N SER A 580 33.01 2.85 28.60
CA SER A 580 33.94 2.60 29.71
C SER A 580 33.21 2.28 31.01
N ALA A 581 32.14 3.04 31.32
CA ALA A 581 31.31 2.81 32.50
C ALA A 581 30.53 1.49 32.48
N ASN A 582 30.34 0.89 31.30
CA ASN A 582 29.60 -0.36 31.13
C ASN A 582 30.49 -1.55 30.72
N LYS A 583 31.82 -1.42 30.80
CA LYS A 583 32.78 -2.43 30.30
C LYS A 583 32.56 -3.82 30.92
N ASP A 584 32.26 -3.88 32.22
CA ASP A 584 32.04 -5.14 32.95
C ASP A 584 30.69 -5.81 32.62
N ASN A 585 29.73 -5.08 32.06
CA ASN A 585 28.39 -5.56 31.72
C ASN A 585 28.05 -5.31 30.24
N LEU A 586 29.06 -5.41 29.37
CA LEU A 586 28.98 -4.95 27.98
C LEU A 586 27.84 -5.62 27.19
N LEU A 587 27.61 -6.93 27.38
CA LEU A 587 26.55 -7.65 26.66
C LEU A 587 25.15 -7.13 27.00
N GLU A 588 24.88 -6.80 28.27
CA GLU A 588 23.61 -6.20 28.69
C GLU A 588 23.46 -4.79 28.11
N TYR A 589 24.54 -4.00 28.16
CA TYR A 589 24.60 -2.66 27.60
C TYR A 589 24.31 -2.64 26.08
N LEU A 590 24.86 -3.60 25.33
CA LEU A 590 24.66 -3.71 23.89
C LEU A 590 23.20 -4.00 23.49
N VAL A 591 22.37 -4.55 24.38
CA VAL A 591 20.95 -4.83 24.10
C VAL A 591 20.06 -3.63 24.42
N LYS A 592 20.48 -2.75 25.34
CA LYS A 592 19.69 -1.58 25.78
C LYS A 592 19.30 -0.63 24.64
N THR A 593 18.15 0.02 24.83
CA THR A 593 17.52 0.96 23.89
C THR A 593 17.42 2.39 24.42
N ASP A 594 17.97 2.65 25.60
CA ASP A 594 17.95 3.93 26.31
C ASP A 594 19.38 4.48 26.58
N THR A 595 20.39 3.87 25.95
CA THR A 595 21.80 4.30 26.03
C THR A 595 22.13 5.36 24.99
N HIS A 596 23.21 6.11 25.21
CA HIS A 596 23.77 7.03 24.21
C HIS A 596 24.14 6.29 22.94
N LEU A 597 24.76 5.12 23.04
CA LEU A 597 25.02 4.26 21.86
C LEU A 597 23.76 3.99 21.04
N HIS A 598 22.65 3.63 21.68
CA HIS A 598 21.40 3.40 20.97
C HIS A 598 20.81 4.69 20.38
N ARG A 599 20.89 5.81 21.10
CA ARG A 599 20.48 7.11 20.58
C ARG A 599 21.29 7.49 19.34
N CYS A 600 22.61 7.31 19.35
CA CYS A 600 23.46 7.57 18.19
C CYS A 600 23.08 6.67 17.00
N PHE A 601 22.78 5.40 17.26
CA PHE A 601 22.32 4.47 16.22
C PHE A 601 20.99 4.93 15.59
N ILE A 602 19.99 5.26 16.41
CA ILE A 602 18.69 5.73 15.92
C ILE A 602 18.81 7.08 15.21
N GLU A 603 19.56 8.02 15.79
CA GLU A 603 19.79 9.35 15.22
C GLU A 603 20.49 9.26 13.87
N SER A 604 21.44 8.33 13.70
CA SER A 604 22.14 8.12 12.42
C SER A 604 21.17 7.75 11.30
N MET A 605 20.22 6.84 11.56
CA MET A 605 19.18 6.45 10.60
C MET A 605 18.13 7.54 10.40
N ARG A 606 17.91 8.40 11.41
CA ARG A 606 17.03 9.57 11.28
C ARG A 606 17.62 10.57 10.28
N VAL A 607 18.87 10.97 10.47
CA VAL A 607 19.53 11.97 9.61
C VAL A 607 20.04 11.39 8.29
N ARG A 608 20.26 10.07 8.21
CA ARG A 608 20.69 9.33 7.02
C ARG A 608 19.82 8.06 6.82
N PRO A 609 18.53 8.20 6.46
CA PRO A 609 17.70 7.04 6.18
C PRO A 609 18.18 6.32 4.91
N PHE A 610 18.17 4.99 4.92
CA PHE A 610 18.61 4.17 3.78
C PHE A 610 17.64 4.23 2.60
N ALA A 611 16.33 4.24 2.87
CA ALA A 611 15.28 4.44 1.89
C ALA A 611 14.73 5.85 2.04
N ILE A 612 14.95 6.71 1.04
CA ILE A 612 14.40 8.07 1.04
C ILE A 612 12.91 8.06 0.72
N PHE A 613 12.51 7.16 -0.17
CA PHE A 613 11.12 6.86 -0.49
C PHE A 613 10.86 5.41 -0.13
N THR A 614 9.78 5.12 0.60
CA THR A 614 9.39 3.75 0.87
C THR A 614 8.99 3.04 -0.43
N ILE A 615 8.98 1.70 -0.40
CA ILE A 615 8.29 0.92 -1.41
C ILE A 615 6.79 1.25 -1.34
N GLY A 616 6.13 1.28 -2.50
CA GLY A 616 4.71 1.54 -2.58
C GLY A 616 3.89 0.49 -1.83
N GLU A 617 2.92 0.95 -1.07
CA GLU A 617 1.86 0.15 -0.49
C GLU A 617 0.51 0.78 -0.87
N SER A 618 -0.57 0.01 -0.89
CA SER A 618 -1.89 0.57 -1.16
C SER A 618 -2.86 0.29 -0.04
N SER A 619 -3.89 1.11 0.08
CA SER A 619 -5.04 0.85 0.94
C SER A 619 -6.23 0.40 0.09
N SER A 620 -7.06 -0.50 0.64
CA SER A 620 -8.31 -0.93 0.01
C SER A 620 -9.44 0.10 0.20
N VAL A 621 -9.23 1.13 1.01
CA VAL A 621 -10.17 2.23 1.22
C VAL A 621 -9.68 3.51 0.53
N VAL A 622 -10.62 4.43 0.26
CA VAL A 622 -10.27 5.77 -0.22
C VAL A 622 -9.49 6.48 0.88
N LYS A 623 -8.37 7.13 0.53
CA LYS A 623 -7.61 7.97 1.45
C LYS A 623 -7.74 9.44 1.07
N ASN A 624 -7.81 10.31 2.06
CA ASN A 624 -7.84 11.75 1.85
C ASN A 624 -6.63 12.39 2.53
N PHE A 625 -5.70 12.92 1.75
CA PHE A 625 -4.50 13.59 2.24
C PHE A 625 -4.55 15.04 1.80
N HIS A 626 -4.73 15.97 2.74
CA HIS A 626 -4.83 17.41 2.44
C HIS A 626 -5.83 17.77 1.30
N GLY A 627 -6.97 17.07 1.22
CA GLY A 627 -7.98 17.28 0.18
C GLY A 627 -7.71 16.52 -1.14
N VAL A 628 -6.63 15.75 -1.20
CA VAL A 628 -6.31 14.85 -2.30
C VAL A 628 -6.93 13.49 -2.03
N LEU A 629 -7.93 13.13 -2.84
CA LEU A 629 -8.66 11.86 -2.74
C LEU A 629 -7.96 10.75 -3.54
N VAL A 630 -7.23 9.90 -2.82
CA VAL A 630 -6.53 8.75 -3.37
C VAL A 630 -7.47 7.55 -3.47
N LYS A 631 -7.64 7.02 -4.68
CA LYS A 631 -8.49 5.86 -4.95
C LYS A 631 -7.94 4.61 -4.25
N PRO A 632 -8.82 3.65 -3.86
CA PRO A 632 -8.39 2.33 -3.42
C PRO A 632 -7.39 1.70 -4.38
N ASN A 633 -6.46 0.91 -3.84
CA ASN A 633 -5.43 0.18 -4.56
C ASN A 633 -4.44 1.09 -5.35
N THR A 634 -4.44 2.40 -5.11
CA THR A 634 -3.38 3.30 -5.58
C THR A 634 -2.17 3.15 -4.66
N GLN A 635 -0.99 3.02 -5.25
CA GLN A 635 0.26 2.94 -4.51
C GLN A 635 0.60 4.28 -3.86
N ILE A 636 0.93 4.24 -2.57
CA ILE A 636 1.30 5.33 -1.70
C ILE A 636 2.69 5.04 -1.12
N LEU A 637 3.56 6.03 -1.17
CA LEU A 637 4.93 6.03 -0.69
C LEU A 637 5.06 7.11 0.37
N VAL A 638 6.00 6.92 1.28
CA VAL A 638 6.36 7.90 2.30
C VAL A 638 7.69 8.53 1.91
N ASP A 639 7.76 9.86 1.89
CA ASP A 639 9.03 10.58 1.89
C ASP A 639 9.64 10.54 3.29
N VAL A 640 10.60 9.64 3.50
CA VAL A 640 11.20 9.37 4.80
C VAL A 640 12.02 10.57 5.30
N LEU A 641 12.59 11.39 4.42
CA LEU A 641 13.29 12.61 4.84
C LEU A 641 12.32 13.68 5.31
N ALA A 642 11.12 13.74 4.72
CA ALA A 642 10.09 14.63 5.21
C ALA A 642 9.70 14.26 6.65
N ILE A 643 9.54 12.97 6.94
CA ILE A 643 9.19 12.48 8.28
C ILE A 643 10.35 12.62 9.27
N ASN A 644 11.55 12.14 8.90
CA ASN A 644 12.67 11.99 9.83
C ASN A 644 13.45 13.30 10.05
N VAL A 645 13.43 14.21 9.08
CA VAL A 645 14.30 15.40 9.10
C VAL A 645 13.48 16.68 9.00
N ARG A 646 12.62 16.83 8.00
CA ARG A 646 11.94 18.13 7.76
C ARG A 646 10.67 18.36 8.58
N ASN A 647 10.18 17.32 9.24
CA ASN A 647 9.05 17.41 10.14
C ASN A 647 9.35 18.39 11.30
N PRO A 648 8.50 19.40 11.54
CA PRO A 648 8.67 20.38 12.61
C PRO A 648 8.90 19.80 14.01
N PHE A 649 8.45 18.57 14.26
CA PHE A 649 8.74 17.81 15.48
C PHE A 649 10.23 17.80 15.88
N TRP A 650 11.13 17.81 14.90
CA TRP A 650 12.58 17.72 15.13
C TRP A 650 13.28 19.06 15.42
N GLY A 651 12.54 20.19 15.35
CA GLY A 651 13.05 21.53 15.61
C GLY A 651 13.92 22.11 14.49
N LEU A 652 14.49 23.31 14.72
CA LEU A 652 15.23 24.07 13.70
C LEU A 652 16.56 23.43 13.26
N ASN A 653 17.20 22.67 14.15
CA ASN A 653 18.48 21.98 13.87
C ASN A 653 18.27 20.53 13.45
N SER A 654 17.16 20.21 12.77
CA SER A 654 16.76 18.83 12.49
C SER A 654 17.70 18.07 11.55
N GLU A 655 18.50 18.76 10.74
CA GLU A 655 19.51 18.13 9.87
C GLU A 655 20.80 17.76 10.60
N ALA A 656 21.04 18.34 11.78
CA ALA A 656 22.22 18.06 12.57
C ALA A 656 22.12 16.67 13.21
N PHE A 657 23.24 15.96 13.23
CA PHE A 657 23.38 14.72 14.00
C PHE A 657 23.57 15.07 15.48
N ASP A 658 22.51 14.90 16.26
CA ASP A 658 22.47 15.24 17.68
C ASP A 658 21.70 14.16 18.44
N PRO A 659 22.38 13.10 18.90
CA PRO A 659 21.75 11.98 19.62
C PRO A 659 21.07 12.40 20.93
N SER A 660 21.54 13.47 21.56
CA SER A 660 21.02 13.96 22.85
C SER A 660 19.55 14.38 22.78
N ARG A 661 19.05 14.76 21.59
CA ARG A 661 17.63 15.08 21.39
C ARG A 661 16.69 13.93 21.75
N LEU A 662 17.15 12.69 21.55
CA LEU A 662 16.34 11.50 21.82
C LEU A 662 16.23 11.19 23.32
N LYS A 663 17.05 11.82 24.18
CA LYS A 663 17.02 11.60 25.63
C LYS A 663 15.70 12.01 26.28
N TYR A 664 15.05 13.04 25.73
CA TYR A 664 13.85 13.64 26.31
C TYR A 664 12.57 13.35 25.52
N ILE A 665 12.66 12.59 24.43
CA ILE A 665 11.53 12.25 23.57
C ILE A 665 10.95 10.90 24.01
N LYS A 666 9.63 10.84 24.22
CA LYS A 666 8.95 9.57 24.54
C LYS A 666 8.88 8.69 23.29
N LEU A 667 9.04 7.38 23.48
CA LEU A 667 8.93 6.40 22.40
C LEU A 667 7.57 6.44 21.67
N SER A 668 6.49 6.79 22.38
CA SER A 668 5.16 6.98 21.78
C SER A 668 5.14 8.08 20.72
N ASP A 669 5.91 9.13 20.94
CA ASP A 669 5.94 10.32 20.10
C ASP A 669 6.73 10.04 18.82
N LEU A 670 7.66 9.08 18.85
CA LEU A 670 8.44 8.68 17.68
C LEU A 670 7.62 7.89 16.64
N ARG A 671 6.49 7.27 17.01
CA ARG A 671 5.77 6.29 16.17
C ARG A 671 5.45 6.75 14.75
N TYR A 672 5.15 8.04 14.56
CA TYR A 672 4.85 8.65 13.25
C TYR A 672 5.79 9.81 12.90
N ASN A 673 6.70 10.16 13.81
CA ASN A 673 7.70 11.21 13.59
C ASN A 673 9.06 10.63 13.20
N LEU A 674 9.25 9.31 13.33
CA LEU A 674 10.45 8.58 12.92
C LEU A 674 10.05 7.33 12.14
N HIS A 675 10.50 7.25 10.88
CA HIS A 675 10.39 6.08 10.04
C HIS A 675 11.79 5.45 9.80
N SER A 676 12.09 4.37 10.51
CA SER A 676 13.34 3.61 10.38
C SER A 676 13.06 2.16 9.97
N PHE A 677 12.48 1.38 10.88
CA PHE A 677 12.20 -0.05 10.71
C PHE A 677 10.74 -0.34 10.30
N GLY A 678 10.02 0.63 9.73
CA GLY A 678 8.59 0.50 9.42
C GLY A 678 7.68 0.62 10.65
N ILE A 679 6.37 0.40 10.45
CA ILE A 679 5.32 0.67 11.45
C ILE A 679 4.43 -0.56 11.65
N GLY A 680 3.93 -0.73 12.88
CA GLY A 680 2.92 -1.75 13.21
C GLY A 680 3.41 -3.18 13.01
N SER A 681 2.54 -4.04 12.48
CA SER A 681 2.83 -5.45 12.20
C SER A 681 3.84 -5.63 11.05
N ARG A 682 4.07 -4.59 10.24
CA ARG A 682 4.98 -4.57 9.10
C ARG A 682 6.41 -4.15 9.48
N LYS A 683 6.73 -4.06 10.77
CA LYS A 683 8.08 -3.75 11.23
C LYS A 683 9.13 -4.74 10.69
N CYS A 684 10.30 -4.20 10.38
CA CYS A 684 11.45 -4.95 9.91
C CYS A 684 11.77 -6.08 10.88
N MET A 685 11.86 -7.29 10.32
CA MET A 685 12.18 -8.49 11.08
C MET A 685 13.58 -8.42 11.68
N GLY A 686 14.55 -7.93 10.89
CA GLY A 686 15.96 -7.88 11.27
C GLY A 686 16.36 -6.76 12.22
N GLN A 687 15.44 -5.93 12.73
CA GLN A 687 15.78 -4.70 13.48
C GLN A 687 16.68 -4.97 14.71
N TYR A 688 16.44 -6.04 15.44
CA TYR A 688 17.21 -6.38 16.64
C TYR A 688 18.58 -6.96 16.28
N VAL A 689 18.62 -7.86 15.30
CA VAL A 689 19.86 -8.46 14.79
C VAL A 689 20.78 -7.37 14.22
N ALA A 690 20.26 -6.50 13.35
CA ALA A 690 21.00 -5.38 12.80
C ALA A 690 21.49 -4.43 13.91
N GLY A 691 20.64 -4.12 14.89
CA GLY A 691 21.00 -3.30 16.03
C GLY A 691 22.17 -3.89 16.83
N HIS A 692 22.16 -5.19 17.11
CA HIS A 692 23.25 -5.86 17.84
C HIS A 692 24.55 -5.90 17.05
N ILE A 693 24.49 -6.24 15.76
CA ILE A 693 25.66 -6.29 14.86
C ILE A 693 26.34 -4.92 14.79
N VAL A 694 25.56 -3.88 14.52
CA VAL A 694 26.06 -2.52 14.31
C VAL A 694 26.58 -1.91 15.60
N LYS A 695 25.83 -2.05 16.72
CA LYS A 695 26.26 -1.55 18.04
C LYS A 695 27.56 -2.22 18.51
N SER A 696 27.66 -3.55 18.38
CA SER A 696 28.86 -4.29 18.83
C SER A 696 30.09 -3.84 18.05
N LEU A 697 29.98 -3.71 16.72
CA LEU A 697 31.11 -3.23 15.91
C LEU A 697 31.55 -1.82 16.31
N VAL A 698 30.60 -0.90 16.46
CA VAL A 698 30.92 0.50 16.80
C VAL A 698 31.54 0.61 18.18
N VAL A 699 31.06 -0.13 19.18
CA VAL A 699 31.68 -0.13 20.50
C VAL A 699 33.15 -0.56 20.43
N HIS A 700 33.44 -1.71 19.85
CA HIS A 700 34.83 -2.20 19.75
C HIS A 700 35.71 -1.27 18.92
N LEU A 701 35.19 -0.70 17.83
CA LEU A 701 35.94 0.21 16.97
C LEU A 701 36.39 1.47 17.71
N PHE A 702 35.47 2.12 18.44
CA PHE A 702 35.74 3.38 19.14
C PHE A 702 36.41 3.20 20.52
N ASP A 703 36.36 1.99 21.07
CA ASP A 703 37.14 1.60 22.26
C ASP A 703 38.62 1.37 21.90
N GLU A 704 38.90 0.61 20.83
CA GLU A 704 40.27 0.26 20.41
C GLU A 704 40.99 1.43 19.72
N TYR A 705 40.26 2.25 18.94
CA TYR A 705 40.84 3.27 18.08
C TYR A 705 40.31 4.69 18.34
N GLU A 706 41.20 5.67 18.19
CA GLU A 706 40.85 7.04 17.85
C GLU A 706 40.46 7.09 16.38
N VAL A 707 39.17 7.35 16.11
CA VAL A 707 38.60 7.34 14.76
C VAL A 707 38.40 8.77 14.28
N ARG A 708 38.98 9.13 13.13
CA ARG A 708 38.83 10.43 12.47
C ARG A 708 38.45 10.26 11.01
N VAL A 709 37.61 11.14 10.49
CA VAL A 709 37.28 11.18 9.05
C VAL A 709 38.38 11.98 8.32
N LEU A 710 38.99 11.42 7.28
CA LEU A 710 40.08 12.05 6.51
C LEU A 710 39.58 12.80 5.27
N GLU A 711 38.69 12.17 4.52
CA GLU A 711 38.11 12.66 3.27
C GLU A 711 36.61 12.39 3.33
N GLY A 712 35.79 13.30 2.81
CA GLY A 712 34.34 13.12 2.77
C GLY A 712 33.47 14.27 3.26
N ARG A 713 34.03 15.47 3.56
CA ARG A 713 33.24 16.72 3.66
C ARG A 713 33.55 17.60 2.45
N GLN A 714 32.57 17.81 1.58
CA GLN A 714 32.63 18.94 0.64
C GLN A 714 32.48 20.23 1.45
N GLY A 715 33.10 21.34 1.05
CA GLY A 715 32.98 22.61 1.78
C GLY A 715 31.51 22.95 2.10
N GLY A 716 31.18 23.11 3.39
CA GLY A 716 29.80 23.10 3.91
C GLY A 716 29.47 21.80 4.67
N ASN A 717 28.28 21.69 5.26
CA ASN A 717 27.86 20.50 6.02
C ASN A 717 27.54 19.26 5.13
N SER A 718 28.09 19.15 3.92
CA SER A 718 27.77 18.08 2.96
C SER A 718 28.83 16.99 2.92
N TYR A 719 28.37 15.73 2.88
CA TYR A 719 29.23 14.55 2.85
C TYR A 719 29.30 13.96 1.45
N ASP A 720 30.44 13.35 1.11
CA ASP A 720 30.55 12.52 -0.09
C ASP A 720 29.77 11.21 0.08
N VAL A 721 29.19 10.75 -1.04
CA VAL A 721 28.22 9.65 -1.05
C VAL A 721 28.49 8.72 -2.22
N ASP A 722 28.63 7.42 -1.92
CA ASP A 722 28.72 6.39 -2.94
C ASP A 722 27.32 6.09 -3.48
N LYS A 723 27.21 6.15 -4.80
CA LYS A 723 25.97 5.94 -5.56
C LYS A 723 26.04 4.69 -6.45
N SER A 724 27.01 3.81 -6.21
CA SER A 724 27.20 2.58 -6.97
C SER A 724 26.07 1.55 -6.74
N SER A 725 25.31 1.71 -5.65
CA SER A 725 24.19 0.85 -5.27
C SER A 725 22.86 1.63 -5.15
N TRP A 726 21.78 0.93 -4.83
CA TRP A 726 20.45 1.56 -4.69
C TRP A 726 20.26 2.35 -3.38
N THR A 727 21.18 2.22 -2.42
CA THR A 727 21.23 3.03 -1.19
C THR A 727 22.45 3.94 -1.18
N PRO A 728 22.34 5.21 -0.75
CA PRO A 728 23.45 6.17 -0.71
C PRO A 728 24.36 5.97 0.51
N LYS A 729 25.53 5.35 0.35
CA LYS A 729 26.45 4.99 1.47
C LYS A 729 27.47 6.10 1.72
N ALA A 730 28.04 6.16 2.92
CA ALA A 730 29.10 7.13 3.21
C ALA A 730 30.36 6.82 2.39
N ASP A 731 30.80 7.76 1.56
CA ASP A 731 32.04 7.65 0.78
C ASP A 731 33.13 8.46 1.47
N SER A 732 33.70 7.86 2.50
CA SER A 732 34.72 8.49 3.34
C SER A 732 35.83 7.49 3.69
N SER A 733 37.01 8.02 3.98
CA SER A 733 38.12 7.26 4.55
C SER A 733 38.29 7.61 6.03
N LEU A 734 38.56 6.62 6.87
CA LEU A 734 38.87 6.83 8.28
C LEU A 734 40.37 6.74 8.50
N GLN A 735 40.89 7.62 9.34
CA GLN A 735 42.13 7.40 10.08
C GLN A 735 41.78 6.69 11.38
N LEU A 736 42.45 5.56 11.64
CA LEU A 736 42.37 4.81 12.88
C LEU A 736 43.73 4.89 13.56
N THR A 737 43.79 5.46 14.75
CA THR A 737 45.00 5.49 15.58
C THR A 737 44.75 4.67 16.84
N LYS A 738 45.57 3.66 17.10
CA LYS A 738 45.42 2.77 18.27
C LYS A 738 45.55 3.58 19.56
N ARG A 739 44.64 3.37 20.51
CA ARG A 739 44.64 4.09 21.80
C ARG A 739 45.61 3.46 22.79
N GLU A 740 46.34 4.31 23.51
CA GLU A 740 47.14 3.89 24.68
C GLU A 740 46.21 3.45 25.81
N GLY A 741 46.46 2.27 26.40
CA GLY A 741 45.59 1.70 27.44
C GLY A 741 44.40 0.87 26.93
N SER A 742 44.38 0.50 25.64
CA SER A 742 43.49 -0.53 25.10
C SER A 742 43.81 -1.88 25.76
N VAL A 743 43.13 -2.21 26.85
CA VAL A 743 43.30 -3.49 27.57
C VAL A 743 42.35 -4.54 26.98
N VAL A 744 42.97 -5.41 26.17
CA VAL A 744 42.74 -6.85 25.88
C VAL A 744 41.31 -7.38 25.81
#